data_AF-A0A1H3HV77-F1
#
_entry.id   AF-A0A1H3HV77-F1
#
_cell.length_a   1.000
_cell.length_b   1.000
_cell.length_c   1.000
_cell.angle_alpha   90.00
_cell.angle_beta   90.00
_cell.angle_gamma   90.00
#
_symmetry.space_group_name_H-M   'P 1'
#
loop_
_entity.id
_entity.type
_entity.pdbx_description
1 polymer ?
#
loop_
_entity_poly.entity_id
_entity_poly.type
_entity_poly.pdbx_seq_one_letter_code
_entity_poly.pdbx_strand_id
1 'polypeptide(L)'
;MHRKKNIRNEVIRTILMAAVVFGVSSIVGVRVQAEESQITENQVKENQVTENELEENQSKESQTEENTQESQPSQNTKESKVEYNTSSNSSNNDDEEDPGPVGPGTAALPEMAHVYEGIDYYPVYDFYYYTSQYSDIKRVFGNDPEGALKHYVTFGIKEGRQATSSFDIKSYRNANPDLRSEFEYDNKKYVLHFIRNGNYEGRITNGVDTIRNPITKLRGKDYKSVYDYEYYKSNNPDVYKAYGDDDIALLKHFIEFGMREERQAKEDFDEKSYRYANADLRWAFKADKTKYYNHFIKYGYKEGRVTTGVTELKNVITKADGVDYSSVYNFKYYIQSYPDLKNAFGTEDDASALDHFLKYGMRERRKGNENFEVNSYRYQYRDLRLAFKNNFPSYYRHYIQHGRYENRNTKGVTSLQNPVTIYGGIELAPIYDYYYYASHYPDLINAYGDDDVSLLEHFGGIGIIEGRVAKDQYDQALYADVKERLHPTPPPPPPVVATDSMFYVAQKYSSPSQYLILVDRSRHQVGIFSGSKGRWGEVDYFLCGDGKASTPTVEGLFHIINKKPYFDSGSARCWYATRIYKGYLFHSVLYTQTSTPSRIKDGRLGVGVSHGCVRLDINKAKWIYDNIPIGTTVVIYS
;
A
#
# COMPACT_ATOMS: atom_id res chain seq x y z
N MET A 1 -57.99 -3.50 -5.87
CA MET A 1 -56.66 -4.18 -5.73
C MET A 1 -55.75 -3.77 -6.89
N HIS A 2 -54.85 -2.78 -6.74
CA HIS A 2 -53.83 -2.43 -7.77
C HIS A 2 -52.75 -1.46 -7.22
N ARG A 3 -51.75 -1.94 -6.44
CA ARG A 3 -50.56 -1.12 -6.02
C ARG A 3 -49.41 -1.90 -5.32
N LYS A 4 -48.99 -3.08 -5.84
CA LYS A 4 -47.88 -3.87 -5.24
C LYS A 4 -46.92 -4.57 -6.25
N LYS A 5 -46.63 -3.95 -7.42
CA LYS A 5 -45.71 -4.58 -8.42
C LYS A 5 -44.50 -3.76 -8.92
N ASN A 6 -44.37 -2.47 -8.62
CA ASN A 6 -43.28 -1.63 -9.16
C ASN A 6 -42.04 -1.45 -8.24
N ILE A 7 -42.12 -1.76 -6.95
CA ILE A 7 -41.02 -1.51 -5.98
C ILE A 7 -39.77 -2.39 -6.25
N ARG A 8 -39.91 -3.50 -6.99
CA ARG A 8 -38.82 -4.49 -7.15
C ARG A 8 -37.77 -4.11 -8.20
N ASN A 9 -38.02 -3.13 -9.07
CA ASN A 9 -37.09 -2.74 -10.15
C ASN A 9 -36.19 -1.54 -9.82
N GLU A 10 -36.53 -0.71 -8.81
CA GLU A 10 -35.63 0.35 -8.35
C GLU A 10 -34.49 -0.19 -7.49
N VAL A 11 -34.78 -1.11 -6.56
CA VAL A 11 -33.79 -1.70 -5.63
C VAL A 11 -32.61 -2.35 -6.38
N ILE A 12 -32.86 -2.96 -7.54
CA ILE A 12 -31.81 -3.60 -8.37
C ILE A 12 -30.90 -2.56 -9.03
N ARG A 13 -31.40 -1.35 -9.34
CA ARG A 13 -30.57 -0.24 -9.86
C ARG A 13 -29.73 0.40 -8.76
N THR A 14 -30.24 0.49 -7.53
CA THR A 14 -29.50 1.07 -6.39
C THR A 14 -28.27 0.23 -6.01
N ILE A 15 -28.37 -1.10 -6.08
CA ILE A 15 -27.27 -2.01 -5.73
C ILE A 15 -26.08 -1.89 -6.72
N LEU A 16 -26.33 -1.56 -7.99
CA LEU A 16 -25.30 -1.38 -9.02
C LEU A 16 -24.62 0.00 -9.04
N MET A 17 -24.93 0.89 -8.08
CA MET A 17 -24.21 2.17 -7.89
C MET A 17 -23.56 2.30 -6.49
N ALA A 18 -23.64 1.29 -5.64
CA ALA A 18 -23.13 1.33 -4.26
C ALA A 18 -21.64 0.92 -4.12
N ALA A 19 -20.79 1.31 -5.08
CA ALA A 19 -19.38 0.88 -5.17
C ALA A 19 -18.36 2.03 -5.27
N VAL A 20 -18.76 3.28 -4.98
CA VAL A 20 -17.85 4.44 -4.86
C VAL A 20 -18.29 5.34 -3.69
N VAL A 21 -17.32 5.94 -3.00
CA VAL A 21 -17.46 6.89 -1.88
C VAL A 21 -18.02 6.32 -0.56
N PHE A 22 -17.10 5.99 0.35
CA PHE A 22 -17.31 6.27 1.78
C PHE A 22 -16.56 7.56 2.14
N GLY A 23 -17.27 8.55 2.68
CA GLY A 23 -16.72 9.83 3.14
C GLY A 23 -17.78 10.58 3.94
N VAL A 24 -17.50 10.86 5.21
CA VAL A 24 -18.51 11.29 6.20
C VAL A 24 -18.61 12.83 6.29
N SER A 25 -19.75 13.34 6.72
CA SER A 25 -20.20 14.72 6.49
C SER A 25 -19.68 15.81 7.45
N SER A 26 -19.42 17.00 6.88
CA SER A 26 -19.49 18.33 7.52
C SER A 26 -18.41 18.68 8.57
N ILE A 27 -18.05 19.95 8.87
CA ILE A 27 -18.79 21.24 8.91
C ILE A 27 -17.88 22.44 8.49
N VAL A 28 -18.46 23.49 7.89
CA VAL A 28 -17.91 24.86 7.58
C VAL A 28 -16.77 24.96 6.55
N GLY A 29 -16.78 25.96 5.64
CA GLY A 29 -15.56 26.25 4.86
C GLY A 29 -15.48 27.33 3.76
N VAL A 30 -16.56 27.77 3.09
CA VAL A 30 -16.54 28.76 1.97
C VAL A 30 -15.97 28.23 0.62
N ARG A 31 -16.35 28.88 -0.49
CA ARG A 31 -16.01 28.60 -1.91
C ARG A 31 -14.63 29.24 -2.29
N VAL A 32 -14.02 29.08 -3.47
CA VAL A 32 -14.47 29.54 -4.82
C VAL A 32 -13.60 28.95 -5.96
N GLN A 33 -14.28 28.59 -7.06
CA GLN A 33 -13.83 28.32 -8.46
C GLN A 33 -12.80 27.22 -8.76
N ALA A 34 -12.91 26.75 -10.00
CA ALA A 34 -11.98 25.86 -10.69
C ALA A 34 -11.55 26.53 -12.01
N GLU A 35 -10.39 26.15 -12.53
CA GLU A 35 -9.96 26.42 -13.90
C GLU A 35 -9.47 25.11 -14.53
N GLU A 36 -9.79 24.90 -15.80
CA GLU A 36 -9.30 23.77 -16.59
C GLU A 36 -8.06 24.22 -17.39
N SER A 37 -6.97 23.44 -17.39
CA SER A 37 -5.95 23.54 -18.44
C SER A 37 -5.07 22.30 -18.55
N GLN A 38 -5.35 21.51 -19.58
CA GLN A 38 -4.42 20.86 -20.51
C GLN A 38 -3.05 20.35 -20.01
N ILE A 39 -2.93 19.02 -19.98
CA ILE A 39 -1.91 18.20 -20.67
C ILE A 39 -0.44 18.72 -20.66
N THR A 40 0.45 17.91 -20.09
CA THR A 40 1.73 17.59 -20.75
C THR A 40 2.20 16.19 -20.39
N GLU A 41 2.51 15.36 -21.38
CA GLU A 41 3.09 14.02 -21.19
C GLU A 41 4.57 14.14 -20.83
N ASN A 42 5.01 13.65 -19.65
CA ASN A 42 6.42 13.32 -19.35
C ASN A 42 6.66 12.63 -17.98
N GLN A 43 5.90 11.59 -17.63
CA GLN A 43 6.23 10.72 -16.46
C GLN A 43 6.06 9.20 -16.71
N VAL A 44 6.23 8.76 -17.95
CA VAL A 44 6.32 7.33 -18.31
C VAL A 44 7.64 7.07 -19.04
N LYS A 45 8.76 7.08 -18.29
CA LYS A 45 10.08 6.65 -18.82
C LYS A 45 11.19 6.29 -17.81
N GLU A 46 11.03 6.52 -16.50
CA GLU A 46 12.09 6.23 -15.51
C GLU A 46 11.85 4.95 -14.67
N ASN A 47 10.67 4.33 -14.73
CA ASN A 47 10.40 3.04 -14.07
C ASN A 47 10.62 1.83 -15.00
N GLN A 48 11.71 1.84 -15.79
CA GLN A 48 12.04 0.74 -16.72
C GLN A 48 13.53 0.37 -16.73
N VAL A 49 14.26 0.71 -15.66
CA VAL A 49 15.72 0.48 -15.53
C VAL A 49 16.08 -0.15 -14.17
N THR A 50 15.34 -1.17 -13.73
CA THR A 50 15.69 -2.02 -12.56
C THR A 50 15.18 -3.47 -12.68
N GLU A 51 15.19 -4.10 -13.86
CA GLU A 51 14.83 -5.53 -14.04
C GLU A 51 15.87 -6.38 -14.82
N ASN A 52 17.00 -5.81 -15.27
CA ASN A 52 17.97 -6.50 -16.15
C ASN A 52 19.30 -6.91 -15.48
N GLU A 53 19.38 -6.99 -14.14
CA GLU A 53 20.63 -7.34 -13.42
C GLU A 53 20.52 -8.60 -12.52
N LEU A 54 19.70 -9.60 -12.91
CA LEU A 54 19.58 -10.88 -12.18
C LEU A 54 19.57 -12.16 -13.06
N GLU A 55 19.97 -12.08 -14.34
CA GLU A 55 20.14 -13.26 -15.22
C GLU A 55 21.60 -13.53 -15.66
N GLU A 56 22.60 -13.12 -14.87
CA GLU A 56 23.98 -13.62 -15.01
C GLU A 56 24.55 -14.07 -13.65
N ASN A 57 24.48 -15.39 -13.37
CA ASN A 57 25.48 -16.23 -12.67
C ASN A 57 24.89 -17.56 -12.16
N GLN A 58 24.74 -18.57 -13.05
CA GLN A 58 24.86 -20.00 -12.71
C GLN A 58 24.87 -20.92 -13.95
N SER A 59 26.05 -21.21 -14.48
CA SER A 59 26.32 -22.36 -15.36
C SER A 59 27.81 -22.72 -15.29
N LYS A 60 28.16 -23.99 -15.57
CA LYS A 60 29.33 -24.75 -15.05
C LYS A 60 29.10 -25.22 -13.61
N GLU A 61 29.28 -26.48 -13.24
CA GLU A 61 29.60 -27.76 -13.95
C GLU A 61 28.48 -28.79 -13.62
N SER A 62 28.35 -29.98 -14.22
CA SER A 62 29.32 -30.86 -14.90
C SER A 62 28.69 -31.71 -16.02
N GLN A 63 29.53 -32.36 -16.84
CA GLN A 63 29.14 -33.41 -17.80
C GLN A 63 30.06 -34.64 -17.69
N THR A 64 29.43 -35.82 -17.71
CA THR A 64 29.93 -37.15 -18.15
C THR A 64 28.63 -37.94 -18.45
N GLU A 65 28.35 -38.46 -19.65
CA GLU A 65 29.00 -39.64 -20.28
C GLU A 65 28.87 -40.88 -19.37
N GLU A 66 28.28 -42.01 -19.77
CA GLU A 66 28.09 -42.66 -21.09
C GLU A 66 26.65 -43.25 -21.23
N ASN A 67 25.93 -43.26 -22.37
CA ASN A 67 26.15 -43.84 -23.72
C ASN A 67 25.44 -45.21 -23.91
N THR A 68 24.30 -45.27 -24.62
CA THR A 68 23.90 -46.46 -25.42
C THR A 68 22.84 -46.16 -26.50
N GLN A 69 23.28 -46.21 -27.76
CA GLN A 69 22.64 -46.72 -29.00
C GLN A 69 21.12 -46.57 -29.29
N GLU A 70 20.84 -45.98 -30.47
CA GLU A 70 20.09 -46.56 -31.62
C GLU A 70 18.78 -47.36 -31.35
N SER A 71 17.65 -47.10 -32.02
CA SER A 71 17.49 -46.74 -33.43
C SER A 71 16.04 -46.31 -33.78
N GLN A 72 15.86 -45.73 -34.98
CA GLN A 72 14.68 -45.99 -35.82
C GLN A 72 15.14 -46.62 -37.13
N PRO A 73 14.30 -47.46 -37.77
CA PRO A 73 13.79 -47.00 -39.07
C PRO A 73 12.38 -47.48 -39.45
N SER A 74 11.86 -46.82 -40.50
CA SER A 74 10.96 -47.35 -41.54
C SER A 74 9.45 -47.46 -41.29
N GLN A 75 8.72 -47.03 -42.32
CA GLN A 75 7.32 -47.38 -42.59
C GLN A 75 7.27 -48.76 -43.27
N ASN A 76 6.19 -49.53 -43.11
CA ASN A 76 5.58 -50.17 -44.29
C ASN A 76 4.10 -50.56 -44.15
N THR A 77 3.52 -50.85 -45.31
CA THR A 77 2.10 -51.06 -45.65
C THR A 77 1.55 -52.46 -45.33
N LYS A 78 0.22 -52.54 -45.09
CA LYS A 78 -0.81 -53.31 -45.86
C LYS A 78 -2.13 -53.37 -45.07
N GLU A 79 -3.29 -52.98 -45.61
CA GLU A 79 -4.13 -53.54 -46.70
C GLU A 79 -5.00 -54.77 -46.33
N SER A 80 -6.27 -54.52 -46.01
CA SER A 80 -7.48 -55.27 -46.46
C SER A 80 -8.72 -54.55 -45.90
N LYS A 81 -9.64 -53.94 -46.68
CA LYS A 81 -10.67 -54.49 -47.60
C LYS A 81 -11.86 -55.18 -46.90
N VAL A 82 -13.00 -55.24 -47.62
CA VAL A 82 -14.35 -55.72 -47.23
C VAL A 82 -15.19 -54.65 -46.50
N GLU A 83 -16.40 -54.27 -46.92
CA GLU A 83 -17.07 -54.40 -48.24
C GLU A 83 -18.17 -53.32 -48.40
N TYR A 84 -18.53 -52.98 -49.63
CA TYR A 84 -19.79 -52.28 -49.92
C TYR A 84 -20.86 -53.30 -50.26
N ASN A 85 -22.09 -53.10 -49.78
CA ASN A 85 -23.26 -53.68 -50.46
C ASN A 85 -24.47 -52.74 -50.38
N THR A 86 -24.81 -52.18 -51.53
CA THR A 86 -26.07 -51.47 -51.79
C THR A 86 -27.22 -52.47 -51.91
N SER A 87 -28.44 -52.08 -51.52
CA SER A 87 -29.65 -52.78 -51.98
C SER A 87 -30.77 -51.78 -52.25
N SER A 88 -31.41 -51.89 -53.41
CA SER A 88 -32.40 -50.93 -53.92
C SER A 88 -33.34 -51.57 -54.95
N ASN A 89 -34.65 -51.58 -54.69
CA ASN A 89 -35.78 -51.69 -55.63
C ASN A 89 -37.11 -51.57 -54.82
N SER A 90 -38.19 -50.90 -55.26
CA SER A 90 -39.12 -51.16 -56.40
C SER A 90 -40.09 -52.34 -56.11
N SER A 91 -41.40 -52.41 -56.48
CA SER A 91 -42.39 -51.67 -57.34
C SER A 91 -43.84 -51.92 -56.80
N ASN A 92 -45.01 -51.37 -57.22
CA ASN A 92 -45.55 -50.39 -58.22
C ASN A 92 -46.34 -49.26 -57.45
N ASN A 93 -47.07 -48.25 -57.97
CA ASN A 93 -47.73 -47.88 -59.26
C ASN A 93 -49.20 -48.35 -59.49
N ASP A 94 -49.92 -47.65 -60.41
CA ASP A 94 -51.26 -47.91 -61.01
C ASP A 94 -52.50 -47.62 -60.09
N ASP A 95 -53.62 -46.95 -60.47
CA ASP A 95 -54.08 -46.33 -61.75
C ASP A 95 -55.15 -45.17 -61.56
N GLU A 96 -55.45 -44.49 -62.68
CA GLU A 96 -56.39 -43.38 -63.08
C GLU A 96 -57.59 -42.85 -62.21
N GLU A 97 -57.83 -41.51 -62.24
CA GLU A 97 -59.09 -40.83 -62.66
C GLU A 97 -58.99 -39.27 -62.73
N ASP A 98 -59.72 -38.61 -63.66
CA ASP A 98 -59.83 -37.13 -63.92
C ASP A 98 -61.08 -36.88 -64.84
N PRO A 99 -61.75 -35.68 -64.95
CA PRO A 99 -61.55 -34.37 -64.31
C PRO A 99 -62.75 -33.67 -63.62
N GLY A 100 -62.42 -32.76 -62.68
CA GLY A 100 -63.05 -31.43 -62.53
C GLY A 100 -64.33 -31.28 -61.67
N PRO A 101 -64.87 -30.04 -61.52
CA PRO A 101 -64.41 -28.74 -62.03
C PRO A 101 -63.88 -27.76 -60.95
N VAL A 102 -63.37 -26.61 -61.37
CA VAL A 102 -62.77 -25.58 -60.49
C VAL A 102 -63.81 -24.83 -59.64
N GLY A 103 -63.59 -24.77 -58.32
CA GLY A 103 -64.24 -23.85 -57.38
C GLY A 103 -63.35 -22.65 -57.03
N PRO A 104 -63.91 -21.47 -56.69
CA PRO A 104 -63.13 -20.22 -56.68
C PRO A 104 -62.31 -19.99 -55.40
N GLY A 105 -61.01 -19.73 -55.59
CA GLY A 105 -60.31 -18.75 -54.75
C GLY A 105 -59.76 -19.20 -53.40
N THR A 106 -59.11 -20.36 -53.30
CA THR A 106 -58.02 -20.48 -52.32
C THR A 106 -56.85 -19.62 -52.77
N ALA A 107 -56.59 -18.52 -52.06
CA ALA A 107 -55.36 -17.75 -52.25
C ALA A 107 -54.14 -18.66 -52.04
N ALA A 108 -53.11 -18.50 -52.86
CA ALA A 108 -51.84 -19.19 -52.63
C ALA A 108 -51.33 -18.84 -51.22
N LEU A 109 -50.82 -19.84 -50.50
CA LEU A 109 -50.11 -19.60 -49.24
C LEU A 109 -48.95 -18.63 -49.52
N PRO A 110 -48.74 -17.61 -48.68
CA PRO A 110 -47.69 -16.63 -48.91
C PRO A 110 -46.33 -17.30 -49.04
N GLU A 111 -45.51 -16.81 -49.98
CA GLU A 111 -44.15 -17.28 -50.21
C GLU A 111 -43.35 -17.15 -48.91
N MET A 112 -43.06 -18.29 -48.27
CA MET A 112 -42.69 -18.35 -46.85
C MET A 112 -41.47 -17.48 -46.56
N ALA A 113 -41.66 -16.34 -45.90
CA ALA A 113 -40.58 -15.38 -45.65
C ALA A 113 -39.46 -16.01 -44.82
N HIS A 114 -38.30 -16.22 -45.46
CA HIS A 114 -37.07 -16.75 -44.87
C HIS A 114 -35.86 -15.81 -45.06
N VAL A 115 -35.91 -14.88 -46.02
CA VAL A 115 -34.84 -13.89 -46.26
C VAL A 115 -35.15 -12.56 -45.56
N TYR A 116 -34.20 -12.06 -44.76
CA TYR A 116 -34.30 -10.75 -44.10
C TYR A 116 -32.97 -9.99 -44.21
N GLU A 117 -33.03 -8.73 -44.66
CA GLU A 117 -31.84 -7.87 -44.89
C GLU A 117 -30.75 -8.54 -45.77
N GLY A 118 -31.17 -9.36 -46.74
CA GLY A 118 -30.27 -10.09 -47.66
C GLY A 118 -29.59 -11.32 -47.06
N ILE A 119 -29.99 -11.75 -45.85
CA ILE A 119 -29.54 -12.98 -45.21
C ILE A 119 -30.68 -13.99 -45.24
N ASP A 120 -30.40 -15.19 -45.73
CA ASP A 120 -31.28 -16.35 -45.65
C ASP A 120 -31.23 -16.97 -44.24
N TYR A 121 -32.39 -17.08 -43.58
CA TYR A 121 -32.56 -17.71 -42.26
C TYR A 121 -33.22 -19.09 -42.34
N TYR A 122 -33.53 -19.63 -43.52
CA TYR A 122 -34.13 -20.96 -43.70
C TYR A 122 -33.43 -22.10 -42.90
N PRO A 123 -32.08 -22.13 -42.76
CA PRO A 123 -31.41 -23.15 -41.94
C PRO A 123 -31.75 -23.09 -40.43
N VAL A 124 -32.32 -21.98 -39.93
CA VAL A 124 -32.60 -21.73 -38.50
C VAL A 124 -34.04 -21.34 -38.21
N TYR A 125 -34.88 -21.13 -39.22
CA TYR A 125 -36.22 -20.55 -39.11
C TYR A 125 -37.23 -21.26 -40.01
N ASP A 126 -38.27 -21.82 -39.39
CA ASP A 126 -39.51 -22.23 -40.03
C ASP A 126 -40.68 -21.47 -39.38
N PHE A 127 -41.54 -20.87 -40.21
CA PHE A 127 -42.65 -20.04 -39.75
C PHE A 127 -43.71 -20.82 -38.95
N TYR A 128 -44.04 -22.04 -39.37
CA TYR A 128 -45.05 -22.87 -38.70
C TYR A 128 -44.51 -23.46 -37.39
N TYR A 129 -43.23 -23.83 -37.34
CA TYR A 129 -42.55 -24.21 -36.11
C TYR A 129 -42.51 -23.02 -35.13
N TYR A 130 -41.99 -21.87 -35.56
CA TYR A 130 -41.84 -20.70 -34.69
C TYR A 130 -43.21 -20.20 -34.14
N THR A 131 -44.25 -20.17 -34.97
CA THR A 131 -45.60 -19.80 -34.51
C THR A 131 -46.31 -20.91 -33.71
N SER A 132 -46.02 -22.20 -33.93
CA SER A 132 -46.60 -23.28 -33.11
C SER A 132 -45.96 -23.39 -31.73
N GLN A 133 -44.64 -23.19 -31.60
CA GLN A 133 -43.96 -23.16 -30.30
C GLN A 133 -44.36 -21.94 -29.46
N TYR A 134 -44.46 -20.76 -30.08
CA TYR A 134 -44.61 -19.50 -29.35
C TYR A 134 -46.01 -18.88 -29.52
N SER A 135 -46.89 -19.18 -28.55
CA SER A 135 -48.27 -18.69 -28.53
C SER A 135 -48.43 -17.15 -28.43
N ASP A 136 -47.39 -16.44 -28.00
CA ASP A 136 -47.32 -14.97 -28.08
C ASP A 136 -47.06 -14.49 -29.52
N ILE A 137 -46.16 -15.14 -30.24
CA ILE A 137 -45.91 -14.87 -31.67
C ILE A 137 -47.15 -15.19 -32.50
N LYS A 138 -47.77 -16.36 -32.30
CA LYS A 138 -49.01 -16.76 -32.99
C LYS A 138 -50.15 -15.77 -32.80
N ARG A 139 -50.26 -15.17 -31.60
CA ARG A 139 -51.30 -14.19 -31.27
C ARG A 139 -51.06 -12.82 -31.92
N VAL A 140 -49.80 -12.45 -32.19
CA VAL A 140 -49.45 -11.15 -32.78
C VAL A 140 -49.42 -11.21 -34.31
N PHE A 141 -48.80 -12.25 -34.87
CA PHE A 141 -48.53 -12.35 -36.31
C PHE A 141 -49.54 -13.26 -37.04
N GLY A 142 -49.99 -14.36 -36.43
CA GLY A 142 -51.02 -15.23 -37.02
C GLY A 142 -50.58 -15.88 -38.34
N ASN A 143 -50.94 -15.24 -39.46
CA ASN A 143 -50.62 -15.62 -40.84
C ASN A 143 -49.72 -14.57 -41.54
N ASP A 144 -48.82 -13.92 -40.79
CA ASP A 144 -47.84 -12.90 -41.25
C ASP A 144 -46.41 -13.47 -41.15
N PRO A 145 -45.88 -14.12 -42.21
CA PRO A 145 -44.52 -14.66 -42.22
C PRO A 145 -43.45 -13.58 -42.09
N GLU A 146 -43.60 -12.45 -42.78
CA GLU A 146 -42.64 -11.35 -42.82
C GLU A 146 -42.48 -10.70 -41.44
N GLY A 147 -43.59 -10.44 -40.75
CA GLY A 147 -43.61 -9.93 -39.38
C GLY A 147 -43.04 -10.92 -38.38
N ALA A 148 -43.36 -12.22 -38.52
CA ALA A 148 -42.82 -13.26 -37.66
C ALA A 148 -41.31 -13.48 -37.87
N LEU A 149 -40.80 -13.44 -39.11
CA LEU A 149 -39.37 -13.49 -39.43
C LEU A 149 -38.66 -12.26 -38.87
N LYS A 150 -39.22 -11.06 -39.12
CA LYS A 150 -38.68 -9.81 -38.59
C LYS A 150 -38.60 -9.83 -37.06
N HIS A 151 -39.62 -10.37 -36.38
CA HIS A 151 -39.58 -10.59 -34.93
C HIS A 151 -38.48 -11.57 -34.54
N TYR A 152 -38.34 -12.70 -35.24
CA TYR A 152 -37.27 -13.66 -34.95
C TYR A 152 -35.89 -13.01 -35.06
N VAL A 153 -35.59 -12.31 -36.16
CA VAL A 153 -34.28 -11.70 -36.40
C VAL A 153 -33.97 -10.54 -35.44
N THR A 154 -34.98 -9.74 -35.04
CA THR A 154 -34.77 -8.57 -34.17
C THR A 154 -34.88 -8.85 -32.67
N PHE A 155 -35.70 -9.83 -32.26
CA PHE A 155 -35.95 -10.19 -30.86
C PHE A 155 -35.73 -11.67 -30.58
N GLY A 156 -36.30 -12.58 -31.38
CA GLY A 156 -36.29 -14.03 -31.12
C GLY A 156 -34.89 -14.64 -30.96
N ILE A 157 -33.96 -14.29 -31.84
CA ILE A 157 -32.53 -14.69 -31.75
C ILE A 157 -31.93 -14.20 -30.43
N LYS A 158 -32.14 -12.92 -30.07
CA LYS A 158 -31.61 -12.33 -28.84
C LYS A 158 -32.21 -12.97 -27.58
N GLU A 159 -33.49 -13.32 -27.63
CA GLU A 159 -34.20 -14.07 -26.58
C GLU A 159 -33.80 -15.55 -26.51
N GLY A 160 -33.05 -16.06 -27.50
CA GLY A 160 -32.63 -17.46 -27.57
C GLY A 160 -33.74 -18.42 -27.99
N ARG A 161 -34.76 -17.93 -28.70
CA ARG A 161 -35.88 -18.75 -29.18
C ARG A 161 -35.45 -19.72 -30.28
N GLN A 162 -35.99 -20.94 -30.23
CA GLN A 162 -35.80 -21.96 -31.26
C GLN A 162 -36.85 -21.78 -32.37
N ALA A 163 -36.45 -21.53 -33.61
CA ALA A 163 -37.37 -21.32 -34.73
C ALA A 163 -37.44 -22.49 -35.72
N THR A 164 -36.68 -23.57 -35.53
CA THR A 164 -36.83 -24.83 -36.26
C THR A 164 -36.40 -26.02 -35.40
N SER A 165 -36.91 -27.23 -35.68
CA SER A 165 -36.53 -28.45 -34.97
C SER A 165 -35.07 -28.89 -35.23
N SER A 166 -34.50 -28.49 -36.39
CA SER A 166 -33.13 -28.82 -36.78
C SER A 166 -32.06 -27.99 -36.07
N PHE A 167 -32.41 -26.86 -35.44
CA PHE A 167 -31.43 -25.93 -34.87
C PHE A 167 -31.93 -25.21 -33.60
N ASP A 168 -31.25 -25.45 -32.49
CA ASP A 168 -31.40 -24.75 -31.21
C ASP A 168 -30.14 -23.95 -30.88
N ILE A 169 -30.31 -22.65 -30.62
CA ILE A 169 -29.23 -21.72 -30.27
C ILE A 169 -28.52 -22.16 -28.97
N LYS A 170 -29.25 -22.72 -27.98
CA LYS A 170 -28.64 -23.20 -26.72
C LYS A 170 -27.74 -24.40 -26.99
N SER A 171 -28.26 -25.44 -27.62
CA SER A 171 -27.54 -26.66 -27.98
C SER A 171 -26.30 -26.36 -28.82
N TYR A 172 -26.45 -25.50 -29.84
CA TYR A 172 -25.33 -25.10 -30.70
C TYR A 172 -24.24 -24.32 -29.92
N ARG A 173 -24.60 -23.40 -29.02
CA ARG A 173 -23.62 -22.74 -28.13
C ARG A 173 -22.94 -23.73 -27.17
N ASN A 174 -23.73 -24.63 -26.58
CA ASN A 174 -23.25 -25.61 -25.62
C ASN A 174 -22.28 -26.63 -26.24
N ALA A 175 -22.51 -27.02 -27.50
CA ALA A 175 -21.68 -27.97 -28.23
C ALA A 175 -20.32 -27.40 -28.68
N ASN A 176 -20.23 -26.09 -28.91
CA ASN A 176 -19.12 -25.46 -29.64
C ASN A 176 -18.29 -24.49 -28.75
N PRO A 177 -17.27 -24.98 -28.01
CA PRO A 177 -16.45 -24.16 -27.09
C PRO A 177 -15.53 -23.16 -27.79
N ASP A 178 -15.13 -23.47 -29.03
CA ASP A 178 -14.42 -22.56 -29.92
C ASP A 178 -15.26 -21.31 -30.20
N LEU A 179 -16.55 -21.51 -30.52
CA LEU A 179 -17.49 -20.41 -30.75
C LEU A 179 -17.79 -19.65 -29.45
N ARG A 180 -17.90 -20.32 -28.29
CA ARG A 180 -18.02 -19.61 -27.00
C ARG A 180 -16.88 -18.65 -26.75
N SER A 181 -15.65 -19.09 -26.99
CA SER A 181 -14.43 -18.30 -26.76
C SER A 181 -14.37 -16.98 -27.56
N GLU A 182 -15.06 -16.89 -28.70
CA GLU A 182 -15.06 -15.71 -29.59
C GLU A 182 -16.41 -14.95 -29.60
N PHE A 183 -17.53 -15.64 -29.35
CA PHE A 183 -18.88 -15.08 -29.45
C PHE A 183 -19.49 -14.73 -28.09
N GLU A 184 -18.94 -15.24 -26.99
CA GLU A 184 -19.54 -15.15 -25.65
C GLU A 184 -21.03 -15.57 -25.68
N TYR A 185 -21.95 -14.78 -25.11
CA TYR A 185 -23.39 -15.07 -25.14
C TYR A 185 -24.16 -14.38 -26.30
N ASP A 186 -23.46 -13.90 -27.35
CA ASP A 186 -24.10 -13.24 -28.51
C ASP A 186 -24.74 -14.27 -29.46
N ASN A 187 -26.00 -14.64 -29.16
CA ASN A 187 -26.84 -15.51 -29.98
C ASN A 187 -26.85 -15.16 -31.49
N LYS A 188 -26.69 -13.88 -31.88
CA LYS A 188 -26.69 -13.50 -33.30
C LYS A 188 -25.43 -13.96 -34.02
N LYS A 189 -24.26 -13.97 -33.35
CA LYS A 189 -23.04 -14.56 -33.92
C LYS A 189 -23.20 -16.07 -34.16
N TYR A 190 -23.78 -16.82 -33.22
CA TYR A 190 -24.03 -18.26 -33.39
C TYR A 190 -24.94 -18.58 -34.58
N VAL A 191 -26.07 -17.86 -34.71
CA VAL A 191 -26.99 -18.03 -35.84
C VAL A 191 -26.29 -17.74 -37.16
N LEU A 192 -25.58 -16.59 -37.26
CA LEU A 192 -24.87 -16.22 -38.48
C LEU A 192 -23.70 -17.16 -38.79
N HIS A 193 -23.05 -17.74 -37.78
CA HIS A 193 -22.02 -18.76 -37.98
C HIS A 193 -22.60 -20.05 -38.54
N PHE A 194 -23.74 -20.51 -38.01
CA PHE A 194 -24.39 -21.73 -38.50
C PHE A 194 -24.85 -21.59 -39.96
N ILE A 195 -25.53 -20.48 -40.29
CA ILE A 195 -26.00 -20.18 -41.65
C ILE A 195 -24.84 -20.16 -42.67
N ARG A 196 -23.69 -19.59 -42.29
CA ARG A 196 -22.56 -19.36 -43.22
C ARG A 196 -21.59 -20.54 -43.32
N ASN A 197 -21.28 -21.17 -42.17
CA ASN A 197 -20.21 -22.16 -42.06
C ASN A 197 -20.72 -23.45 -41.39
N GLY A 198 -21.36 -23.33 -40.23
CA GLY A 198 -21.59 -24.44 -39.31
C GLY A 198 -22.49 -25.56 -39.84
N ASN A 199 -23.39 -25.24 -40.78
CA ASN A 199 -24.19 -26.21 -41.51
C ASN A 199 -23.32 -27.10 -42.44
N TYR A 200 -22.33 -26.51 -43.11
CA TYR A 200 -21.37 -27.22 -43.96
C TYR A 200 -20.30 -27.97 -43.15
N GLU A 201 -19.97 -27.48 -41.95
CA GLU A 201 -19.06 -28.14 -41.00
C GLU A 201 -19.69 -29.36 -40.30
N GLY A 202 -20.99 -29.62 -40.46
CA GLY A 202 -21.69 -30.74 -39.80
C GLY A 202 -21.73 -30.66 -38.27
N ARG A 203 -21.68 -29.44 -37.71
CA ARG A 203 -21.70 -29.20 -36.26
C ARG A 203 -23.03 -29.63 -35.64
N ILE A 204 -22.99 -30.08 -34.39
CA ILE A 204 -24.19 -30.48 -33.63
C ILE A 204 -25.04 -29.24 -33.30
N THR A 205 -26.32 -29.28 -33.67
CA THR A 205 -27.26 -28.15 -33.64
C THR A 205 -28.38 -28.27 -32.61
N ASN A 206 -28.69 -29.46 -32.11
CA ASN A 206 -29.77 -29.74 -31.16
C ASN A 206 -29.38 -30.84 -30.16
N GLY A 207 -30.15 -31.02 -29.09
CA GLY A 207 -29.95 -32.09 -28.11
C GLY A 207 -28.70 -31.96 -27.23
N VAL A 208 -28.28 -30.73 -26.90
CA VAL A 208 -27.09 -30.48 -26.06
C VAL A 208 -27.45 -29.52 -24.91
N ASP A 209 -28.21 -30.01 -23.94
CA ASP A 209 -28.73 -29.21 -22.83
C ASP A 209 -27.66 -28.63 -21.88
N THR A 210 -26.52 -29.31 -21.76
CA THR A 210 -25.39 -28.95 -20.90
C THR A 210 -24.16 -28.55 -21.71
N ILE A 211 -23.33 -27.66 -21.14
CA ILE A 211 -22.10 -27.20 -21.79
C ILE A 211 -21.11 -28.35 -21.97
N ARG A 212 -20.56 -28.47 -23.19
CA ARG A 212 -19.41 -29.35 -23.49
C ARG A 212 -18.12 -28.54 -23.44
N ASN A 213 -17.10 -29.12 -22.81
CA ASN A 213 -15.78 -28.54 -22.59
C ASN A 213 -15.83 -27.08 -22.09
N PRO A 214 -16.22 -26.85 -20.81
CA PRO A 214 -16.30 -25.50 -20.26
C PRO A 214 -15.00 -24.70 -20.40
N ILE A 215 -15.11 -23.40 -20.66
CA ILE A 215 -13.95 -22.53 -20.84
C ILE A 215 -13.23 -22.31 -19.51
N THR A 216 -11.95 -22.68 -19.46
CA THR A 216 -11.02 -22.41 -18.33
C THR A 216 -9.95 -21.38 -18.68
N LYS A 217 -9.93 -20.87 -19.92
CA LYS A 217 -8.91 -19.96 -20.43
C LYS A 217 -9.49 -18.57 -20.69
N LEU A 218 -8.83 -17.53 -20.19
CA LEU A 218 -9.21 -16.14 -20.44
C LEU A 218 -7.97 -15.26 -20.60
N ARG A 219 -7.96 -14.38 -21.61
CA ARG A 219 -6.83 -13.46 -21.91
C ARG A 219 -5.47 -14.19 -21.96
N GLY A 220 -5.42 -15.35 -22.61
CA GLY A 220 -4.20 -16.17 -22.78
C GLY A 220 -3.78 -17.01 -21.56
N LYS A 221 -4.42 -16.85 -20.40
CA LYS A 221 -4.11 -17.60 -19.17
C LYS A 221 -5.12 -18.72 -18.93
N ASP A 222 -4.62 -19.89 -18.53
CA ASP A 222 -5.44 -21.03 -18.09
C ASP A 222 -5.62 -20.99 -16.57
N TYR A 223 -6.83 -21.27 -16.12
CA TYR A 223 -7.24 -21.28 -14.72
C TYR A 223 -7.65 -22.69 -14.23
N LYS A 224 -7.58 -23.72 -15.09
CA LYS A 224 -8.02 -25.10 -14.81
C LYS A 224 -7.46 -25.73 -13.51
N SER A 225 -6.32 -25.27 -13.01
CA SER A 225 -5.75 -25.76 -11.73
C SER A 225 -6.43 -25.16 -10.49
N VAL A 226 -7.22 -24.10 -10.61
CA VAL A 226 -7.93 -23.43 -9.51
C VAL A 226 -9.44 -23.23 -9.76
N TYR A 227 -9.92 -23.52 -10.96
CA TYR A 227 -11.29 -23.32 -11.40
C TYR A 227 -11.82 -24.54 -12.14
N ASP A 228 -13.00 -25.01 -11.73
CA ASP A 228 -13.87 -25.93 -12.43
C ASP A 228 -15.27 -25.30 -12.55
N TYR A 229 -15.85 -25.36 -13.73
CA TYR A 229 -17.11 -24.68 -14.04
C TYR A 229 -18.30 -25.24 -13.25
N GLU A 230 -18.47 -26.57 -13.17
CA GLU A 230 -19.62 -27.15 -12.48
C GLU A 230 -19.44 -27.06 -10.96
N TYR A 231 -18.20 -27.16 -10.44
CA TYR A 231 -17.92 -26.88 -9.03
C TYR A 231 -18.24 -25.43 -8.67
N TYR A 232 -17.76 -24.45 -9.45
CA TYR A 232 -18.02 -23.03 -9.16
C TYR A 232 -19.50 -22.70 -9.26
N LYS A 233 -20.18 -23.20 -10.31
CA LYS A 233 -21.63 -23.06 -10.53
C LYS A 233 -22.47 -23.64 -9.39
N SER A 234 -22.17 -24.85 -8.93
CA SER A 234 -22.92 -25.52 -7.86
C SER A 234 -22.72 -24.88 -6.49
N ASN A 235 -21.49 -24.45 -6.16
CA ASN A 235 -21.18 -23.84 -4.87
C ASN A 235 -21.49 -22.34 -4.78
N ASN A 236 -21.76 -21.66 -5.91
CA ASN A 236 -22.08 -20.22 -5.95
C ASN A 236 -23.46 -19.97 -6.59
N PRO A 237 -24.56 -20.36 -5.92
CA PRO A 237 -25.91 -20.27 -6.46
C PRO A 237 -26.39 -18.82 -6.68
N ASP A 238 -25.74 -17.83 -6.07
CA ASP A 238 -25.94 -16.41 -6.34
C ASP A 238 -25.35 -16.00 -7.71
N VAL A 239 -24.15 -16.49 -8.03
CA VAL A 239 -23.48 -16.28 -9.32
C VAL A 239 -24.21 -17.02 -10.44
N TYR A 240 -24.56 -18.30 -10.23
CA TYR A 240 -25.37 -19.06 -11.20
C TYR A 240 -26.74 -18.41 -11.45
N LYS A 241 -27.36 -17.81 -10.42
CA LYS A 241 -28.62 -17.06 -10.58
C LYS A 241 -28.46 -15.74 -11.35
N ALA A 242 -27.26 -15.16 -11.39
CA ALA A 242 -26.98 -13.93 -12.15
C ALA A 242 -26.64 -14.21 -13.62
N TYR A 243 -25.93 -15.30 -13.91
CA TYR A 243 -25.34 -15.57 -15.24
C TYR A 243 -25.85 -16.85 -15.94
N GLY A 244 -26.45 -17.79 -15.20
CA GLY A 244 -26.96 -19.05 -15.75
C GLY A 244 -25.86 -19.98 -16.27
N ASP A 245 -26.13 -20.67 -17.38
CA ASP A 245 -25.18 -21.53 -18.09
C ASP A 245 -24.23 -20.71 -19.01
N ASP A 246 -23.61 -19.64 -18.50
CA ASP A 246 -22.56 -18.88 -19.20
C ASP A 246 -21.20 -19.16 -18.55
N ASP A 247 -20.46 -20.13 -19.11
CA ASP A 247 -19.17 -20.57 -18.58
C ASP A 247 -18.09 -19.48 -18.61
N ILE A 248 -18.18 -18.56 -19.57
CA ILE A 248 -17.28 -17.41 -19.69
C ILE A 248 -17.63 -16.33 -18.68
N ALA A 249 -18.92 -16.03 -18.44
CA ALA A 249 -19.32 -15.09 -17.40
C ALA A 249 -19.01 -15.62 -15.99
N LEU A 250 -19.18 -16.92 -15.73
CA LEU A 250 -18.77 -17.55 -14.47
C LEU A 250 -17.24 -17.48 -14.27
N LEU A 251 -16.44 -17.73 -15.32
CA LEU A 251 -14.98 -17.60 -15.28
C LEU A 251 -14.55 -16.15 -15.05
N LYS A 252 -15.16 -15.19 -15.76
CA LYS A 252 -14.96 -13.75 -15.56
C LYS A 252 -15.27 -13.37 -14.11
N HIS A 253 -16.42 -13.79 -13.56
CA HIS A 253 -16.79 -13.51 -12.18
C HIS A 253 -15.79 -14.10 -11.17
N PHE A 254 -15.31 -15.33 -11.38
CA PHE A 254 -14.29 -15.93 -10.52
C PHE A 254 -12.99 -15.11 -10.51
N ILE A 255 -12.51 -14.70 -11.68
CA ILE A 255 -11.26 -13.92 -11.83
C ILE A 255 -11.43 -12.49 -11.29
N GLU A 256 -12.54 -11.84 -11.60
CA GLU A 256 -12.77 -10.43 -11.30
C GLU A 256 -13.32 -10.18 -9.88
N PHE A 257 -13.87 -11.20 -9.21
CA PHE A 257 -14.45 -11.10 -7.86
C PHE A 257 -14.09 -12.31 -6.97
N GLY A 258 -14.38 -13.54 -7.43
CA GLY A 258 -14.28 -14.75 -6.61
C GLY A 258 -12.93 -14.98 -5.93
N MET A 259 -11.82 -14.70 -6.63
CA MET A 259 -10.46 -14.80 -6.06
C MET A 259 -10.20 -13.82 -4.89
N ARG A 260 -10.88 -12.67 -4.82
CA ARG A 260 -10.77 -11.73 -3.68
C ARG A 260 -11.73 -12.09 -2.54
N GLU A 261 -12.85 -12.72 -2.89
CA GLU A 261 -13.92 -13.14 -1.98
C GLU A 261 -13.69 -14.49 -1.30
N GLU A 262 -12.57 -15.18 -1.57
CA GLU A 262 -12.29 -16.57 -1.11
C GLU A 262 -13.34 -17.59 -1.58
N ARG A 263 -14.00 -17.33 -2.72
CA ARG A 263 -14.93 -18.29 -3.31
C ARG A 263 -14.13 -19.46 -3.90
N GLN A 264 -14.17 -20.60 -3.20
CA GLN A 264 -13.60 -21.85 -3.72
C GLN A 264 -14.27 -22.18 -5.07
N ALA A 265 -13.44 -22.46 -6.08
CA ALA A 265 -13.88 -22.74 -7.44
C ALA A 265 -13.45 -24.11 -7.96
N LYS A 266 -12.75 -24.91 -7.14
CA LYS A 266 -12.35 -26.27 -7.47
C LYS A 266 -12.18 -27.08 -6.18
N GLU A 267 -12.63 -28.32 -6.16
CA GLU A 267 -12.64 -29.18 -4.96
C GLU A 267 -11.24 -29.42 -4.36
N ASP A 268 -10.24 -29.60 -5.23
CA ASP A 268 -8.84 -29.86 -4.88
C ASP A 268 -8.00 -28.57 -4.69
N PHE A 269 -8.62 -27.38 -4.72
CA PHE A 269 -7.93 -26.11 -4.46
C PHE A 269 -8.73 -25.16 -3.55
N ASP A 270 -8.31 -25.04 -2.29
CA ASP A 270 -8.71 -23.99 -1.36
C ASP A 270 -7.55 -23.00 -1.15
N GLU A 271 -7.76 -21.72 -1.52
CA GLU A 271 -6.74 -20.68 -1.34
C GLU A 271 -6.38 -20.45 0.13
N LYS A 272 -7.31 -20.68 1.07
CA LYS A 272 -7.05 -20.51 2.50
C LYS A 272 -6.12 -21.59 3.04
N SER A 273 -6.40 -22.87 2.75
CA SER A 273 -5.49 -23.99 3.02
C SER A 273 -4.11 -23.76 2.36
N TYR A 274 -4.09 -23.33 1.10
CA TYR A 274 -2.85 -23.03 0.38
C TYR A 274 -2.05 -21.89 1.04
N ARG A 275 -2.71 -20.78 1.41
CA ARG A 275 -2.12 -19.67 2.17
C ARG A 275 -1.59 -20.11 3.53
N TYR A 276 -2.32 -20.98 4.22
CA TYR A 276 -1.93 -21.49 5.54
C TYR A 276 -0.73 -22.45 5.50
N ALA A 277 -0.59 -23.26 4.44
CA ALA A 277 0.56 -24.13 4.25
C ALA A 277 1.86 -23.35 3.96
N ASN A 278 1.77 -22.25 3.20
CA ASN A 278 2.91 -21.62 2.53
C ASN A 278 3.31 -20.28 3.17
N ALA A 279 4.16 -20.33 4.21
CA ALA A 279 4.64 -19.15 4.95
C ALA A 279 5.55 -18.22 4.12
N ASP A 280 6.26 -18.75 3.13
CA ASP A 280 7.01 -17.99 2.14
C ASP A 280 6.08 -17.07 1.33
N LEU A 281 4.96 -17.60 0.86
CA LEU A 281 3.95 -16.85 0.12
C LEU A 281 3.22 -15.85 1.00
N ARG A 282 2.98 -16.17 2.29
CA ARG A 282 2.42 -15.19 3.24
C ARG A 282 3.31 -13.97 3.44
N TRP A 283 4.62 -14.15 3.59
CA TRP A 283 5.54 -13.01 3.68
C TRP A 283 5.55 -12.16 2.41
N ALA A 284 5.57 -12.81 1.24
CA ALA A 284 5.64 -12.13 -0.06
C ALA A 284 4.33 -11.43 -0.48
N PHE A 285 3.17 -12.03 -0.18
CA PHE A 285 1.88 -11.60 -0.71
C PHE A 285 0.96 -10.97 0.34
N LYS A 286 1.13 -11.29 1.64
CA LYS A 286 0.28 -10.83 2.75
C LYS A 286 -1.20 -11.12 2.44
N ALA A 287 -2.08 -10.13 2.59
CA ALA A 287 -3.51 -10.26 2.29
C ALA A 287 -3.88 -10.29 0.78
N ASP A 288 -2.92 -10.25 -0.16
CA ASP A 288 -3.22 -10.29 -1.61
C ASP A 288 -3.52 -11.72 -2.11
N LYS A 289 -4.77 -12.14 -1.87
CA LYS A 289 -5.32 -13.45 -2.22
C LYS A 289 -5.09 -13.83 -3.68
N THR A 290 -5.27 -12.87 -4.59
CA THR A 290 -5.09 -13.07 -6.03
C THR A 290 -3.65 -13.49 -6.39
N LYS A 291 -2.63 -13.04 -5.64
CA LYS A 291 -1.25 -13.55 -5.83
C LYS A 291 -1.10 -15.04 -5.49
N TYR A 292 -1.83 -15.59 -4.52
CA TYR A 292 -1.77 -17.02 -4.19
C TYR A 292 -2.34 -17.90 -5.31
N TYR A 293 -3.52 -17.54 -5.85
CA TYR A 293 -4.06 -18.19 -7.07
C TYR A 293 -3.06 -18.09 -8.23
N ASN A 294 -2.47 -16.91 -8.46
CA ASN A 294 -1.48 -16.70 -9.52
C ASN A 294 -0.22 -17.55 -9.34
N HIS A 295 0.27 -17.68 -8.10
CA HIS A 295 1.42 -18.50 -7.75
C HIS A 295 1.14 -20.00 -7.96
N PHE A 296 -0.03 -20.48 -7.54
CA PHE A 296 -0.40 -21.88 -7.75
C PHE A 296 -0.52 -22.25 -9.24
N ILE A 297 -1.16 -21.38 -10.03
CA ILE A 297 -1.27 -21.56 -11.49
C ILE A 297 0.11 -21.60 -12.18
N LYS A 298 1.06 -20.74 -11.77
CA LYS A 298 2.37 -20.64 -12.44
C LYS A 298 3.38 -21.68 -11.96
N TYR A 299 3.41 -21.96 -10.65
CA TYR A 299 4.43 -22.78 -10.00
C TYR A 299 3.83 -23.86 -9.08
N GLY A 300 2.95 -23.48 -8.14
CA GLY A 300 2.50 -24.35 -7.04
C GLY A 300 1.90 -25.69 -7.44
N TYR A 301 1.22 -25.75 -8.58
CA TYR A 301 0.70 -26.99 -9.16
C TYR A 301 1.82 -27.97 -9.59
N LYS A 302 2.93 -27.45 -10.13
CA LYS A 302 4.12 -28.24 -10.50
C LYS A 302 4.98 -28.61 -9.29
N GLU A 303 5.02 -27.75 -8.28
CA GLU A 303 5.74 -27.97 -7.02
C GLU A 303 5.05 -28.99 -6.10
N GLY A 304 3.81 -29.40 -6.39
CA GLY A 304 3.05 -30.32 -5.54
C GLY A 304 2.70 -29.77 -4.16
N ARG A 305 2.64 -28.42 -4.02
CA ARG A 305 2.32 -27.76 -2.75
C ARG A 305 0.90 -28.13 -2.27
N VAL A 306 0.72 -28.26 -0.96
CA VAL A 306 -0.58 -28.62 -0.34
C VAL A 306 -1.62 -27.52 -0.54
N THR A 307 -2.81 -27.89 -1.01
CA THR A 307 -3.89 -26.99 -1.43
C THR A 307 -5.19 -27.12 -0.63
N THR A 308 -5.34 -28.14 0.21
CA THR A 308 -6.59 -28.44 0.96
C THR A 308 -6.28 -28.99 2.35
N GLY A 309 -7.27 -28.97 3.24
CA GLY A 309 -7.20 -29.61 4.56
C GLY A 309 -6.32 -28.91 5.60
N VAL A 310 -5.81 -27.72 5.32
CA VAL A 310 -4.93 -26.97 6.24
C VAL A 310 -5.73 -25.90 6.95
N THR A 311 -6.25 -26.23 8.14
CA THR A 311 -7.17 -25.39 8.93
C THR A 311 -6.48 -24.38 9.87
N GLU A 312 -5.14 -24.45 10.00
CA GLU A 312 -4.35 -23.53 10.83
C GLU A 312 -3.02 -23.18 10.13
N LEU A 313 -2.55 -21.94 10.33
CA LEU A 313 -1.27 -21.43 9.85
C LEU A 313 -0.11 -22.37 10.21
N LYS A 314 0.57 -22.92 9.20
CA LYS A 314 1.81 -23.67 9.37
C LYS A 314 3.00 -22.72 9.26
N ASN A 315 4.04 -23.00 10.04
CA ASN A 315 5.27 -22.22 10.13
C ASN A 315 5.00 -20.71 10.30
N VAL A 316 4.27 -20.35 11.36
CA VAL A 316 3.88 -18.96 11.68
C VAL A 316 5.10 -18.04 11.65
N ILE A 317 4.99 -16.93 10.92
CA ILE A 317 6.15 -16.09 10.60
C ILE A 317 6.67 -15.36 11.85
N THR A 318 7.88 -15.71 12.28
CA THR A 318 8.63 -15.02 13.36
C THR A 318 9.97 -14.46 12.89
N LYS A 319 10.31 -14.63 11.60
CA LYS A 319 11.61 -14.28 11.02
C LYS A 319 11.47 -13.21 9.94
N ALA A 320 12.37 -12.22 9.97
CA ALA A 320 12.51 -11.20 8.93
C ALA A 320 13.97 -10.74 8.88
N ASP A 321 14.48 -10.43 7.68
CA ASP A 321 15.83 -9.88 7.46
C ASP A 321 16.95 -10.71 8.13
N GLY A 322 16.80 -12.03 8.15
CA GLY A 322 17.72 -12.98 8.80
C GLY A 322 17.60 -13.08 10.33
N VAL A 323 16.80 -12.23 10.98
CA VAL A 323 16.62 -12.19 12.44
C VAL A 323 15.38 -12.98 12.86
N ASP A 324 15.51 -13.79 13.91
CA ASP A 324 14.39 -14.50 14.54
C ASP A 324 13.88 -13.74 15.77
N TYR A 325 12.64 -13.25 15.68
CA TYR A 325 11.99 -12.44 16.70
C TYR A 325 11.21 -13.26 17.73
N SER A 326 11.14 -14.59 17.62
CA SER A 326 10.32 -15.46 18.49
C SER A 326 10.55 -15.24 20.01
N SER A 327 11.78 -14.93 20.44
CA SER A 327 12.08 -14.60 21.84
C SER A 327 11.44 -13.30 22.36
N VAL A 328 10.96 -12.41 21.47
CA VAL A 328 10.23 -11.18 21.84
C VAL A 328 8.83 -11.05 21.20
N TYR A 329 8.47 -11.93 20.26
CA TYR A 329 7.28 -11.84 19.42
C TYR A 329 6.55 -13.18 19.31
N ASN A 330 5.23 -13.16 19.46
CA ASN A 330 4.34 -14.27 19.17
C ASN A 330 3.06 -13.72 18.50
N PHE A 331 2.80 -14.10 17.26
CA PHE A 331 1.68 -13.62 16.46
C PHE A 331 0.34 -13.67 17.20
N LYS A 332 0.00 -14.84 17.77
CA LYS A 332 -1.27 -15.06 18.46
C LYS A 332 -1.40 -14.17 19.70
N TYR A 333 -0.37 -14.09 20.52
CA TYR A 333 -0.33 -13.18 21.67
C TYR A 333 -0.49 -11.72 21.24
N TYR A 334 0.26 -11.30 20.22
CA TYR A 334 0.30 -9.92 19.75
C TYR A 334 -1.06 -9.46 19.22
N ILE A 335 -1.68 -10.24 18.33
CA ILE A 335 -3.03 -9.96 17.81
C ILE A 335 -4.10 -10.02 18.91
N GLN A 336 -4.00 -10.96 19.87
CA GLN A 336 -4.96 -11.04 20.96
C GLN A 336 -4.82 -9.89 21.98
N SER A 337 -3.62 -9.33 22.14
CA SER A 337 -3.35 -8.21 23.05
C SER A 337 -3.72 -6.84 22.48
N TYR A 338 -3.87 -6.72 21.15
CA TYR A 338 -4.02 -5.44 20.45
C TYR A 338 -5.24 -5.46 19.51
N PRO A 339 -6.43 -5.02 20.01
CA PRO A 339 -7.67 -5.04 19.23
C PRO A 339 -7.63 -4.22 17.93
N ASP A 340 -6.83 -3.16 17.89
CA ASP A 340 -6.56 -2.38 16.67
C ASP A 340 -5.90 -3.24 15.58
N LEU A 341 -4.93 -4.07 15.96
CA LEU A 341 -4.22 -4.96 15.04
C LEU A 341 -5.09 -6.17 14.65
N LYS A 342 -5.90 -6.68 15.58
CA LYS A 342 -6.92 -7.71 15.27
C LYS A 342 -7.98 -7.20 14.29
N ASN A 343 -8.37 -5.93 14.38
CA ASN A 343 -9.31 -5.33 13.43
C ASN A 343 -8.66 -5.03 12.06
N ALA A 344 -7.35 -4.74 12.02
CA ALA A 344 -6.62 -4.47 10.78
C ALA A 344 -6.17 -5.74 10.02
N PHE A 345 -5.77 -6.80 10.73
CA PHE A 345 -5.11 -7.99 10.16
C PHE A 345 -5.87 -9.31 10.44
N GLY A 346 -7.00 -9.24 11.15
CA GLY A 346 -7.76 -10.43 11.57
C GLY A 346 -6.96 -11.30 12.53
N THR A 347 -7.06 -12.62 12.35
CA THR A 347 -6.29 -13.64 13.10
C THR A 347 -5.47 -14.54 12.17
N GLU A 348 -5.25 -14.11 10.92
CA GLU A 348 -4.79 -14.97 9.82
C GLU A 348 -3.61 -14.41 9.02
N ASP A 349 -3.31 -13.10 9.13
CA ASP A 349 -2.17 -12.46 8.46
C ASP A 349 -1.00 -12.26 9.44
N ASP A 350 -0.19 -13.31 9.61
CA ASP A 350 1.02 -13.30 10.42
C ASP A 350 2.14 -12.43 9.82
N ALA A 351 2.19 -12.32 8.49
CA ALA A 351 3.15 -11.47 7.79
C ALA A 351 2.95 -9.98 8.07
N SER A 352 1.74 -9.45 7.91
CA SER A 352 1.43 -8.05 8.22
C SER A 352 1.55 -7.74 9.72
N ALA A 353 1.19 -8.69 10.58
CA ALA A 353 1.33 -8.53 12.02
C ALA A 353 2.80 -8.48 12.49
N LEU A 354 3.72 -9.25 11.87
CA LEU A 354 5.15 -9.11 12.12
C LEU A 354 5.68 -7.80 11.54
N ASP A 355 5.34 -7.46 10.28
CA ASP A 355 5.75 -6.22 9.63
C ASP A 355 5.35 -4.97 10.45
N HIS A 356 4.15 -4.97 11.04
CA HIS A 356 3.72 -3.97 12.00
C HIS A 356 4.59 -3.94 13.26
N PHE A 357 4.90 -5.09 13.87
CA PHE A 357 5.75 -5.16 15.06
C PHE A 357 7.14 -4.57 14.80
N LEU A 358 7.72 -4.85 13.63
CA LEU A 358 9.03 -4.35 13.23
C LEU A 358 9.04 -2.84 12.95
N LYS A 359 8.02 -2.33 12.24
CA LYS A 359 7.93 -0.92 11.87
C LYS A 359 7.45 -0.02 13.01
N TYR A 360 6.44 -0.46 13.77
CA TYR A 360 5.73 0.37 14.75
C TYR A 360 5.76 -0.23 16.15
N GLY A 361 5.40 -1.51 16.31
CA GLY A 361 5.22 -2.13 17.62
C GLY A 361 6.42 -1.99 18.57
N MET A 362 7.64 -2.20 18.09
CA MET A 362 8.86 -1.99 18.89
C MET A 362 9.12 -0.52 19.28
N ARG A 363 8.66 0.46 18.48
CA ARG A 363 8.79 1.90 18.78
C ARG A 363 7.70 2.35 19.76
N GLU A 364 6.50 1.82 19.59
CA GLU A 364 5.31 2.00 20.44
C GLU A 364 5.42 1.26 21.79
N ARG A 365 6.57 0.63 22.07
CA ARG A 365 6.85 -0.16 23.29
C ARG A 365 5.88 -1.34 23.49
N ARG A 366 5.22 -1.84 22.43
CA ARG A 366 4.23 -2.92 22.51
C ARG A 366 4.84 -4.25 22.93
N LYS A 367 4.10 -5.01 23.73
CA LYS A 367 4.50 -6.32 24.24
C LYS A 367 4.26 -7.39 23.16
N GLY A 368 5.34 -7.87 22.53
CA GLY A 368 5.26 -8.80 21.40
C GLY A 368 4.95 -10.25 21.80
N ASN A 369 5.36 -10.68 23.00
CA ASN A 369 5.00 -11.95 23.60
C ASN A 369 4.82 -11.79 25.13
N GLU A 370 4.27 -12.80 25.80
CA GLU A 370 3.99 -12.76 27.24
C GLU A 370 5.24 -12.57 28.13
N ASN A 371 6.44 -12.86 27.62
CA ASN A 371 7.69 -13.00 28.39
C ASN A 371 8.69 -11.84 28.22
N PHE A 372 8.49 -10.92 27.28
CA PHE A 372 9.38 -9.76 27.10
C PHE A 372 8.65 -8.42 27.25
N GLU A 373 8.99 -7.65 28.29
CA GLU A 373 8.48 -6.31 28.57
C GLU A 373 9.60 -5.27 28.41
N VAL A 374 9.63 -4.56 27.28
CA VAL A 374 10.75 -3.65 26.96
C VAL A 374 10.95 -2.55 28.00
N ASN A 375 9.88 -2.08 28.66
CA ASN A 375 9.97 -1.11 29.75
C ASN A 375 10.65 -1.71 30.99
N SER A 376 10.26 -2.93 31.39
CA SER A 376 10.91 -3.65 32.51
C SER A 376 12.39 -3.89 32.23
N TYR A 377 12.71 -4.30 31.01
CA TYR A 377 14.08 -4.55 30.57
C TYR A 377 14.92 -3.24 30.56
N ARG A 378 14.35 -2.13 30.05
CA ARG A 378 14.97 -0.80 30.10
C ARG A 378 15.18 -0.31 31.55
N TYR A 379 14.18 -0.47 32.40
CA TYR A 379 14.26 -0.08 33.81
C TYR A 379 15.30 -0.88 34.60
N GLN A 380 15.48 -2.17 34.30
CA GLN A 380 16.46 -3.01 34.99
C GLN A 380 17.92 -2.68 34.62
N TYR A 381 18.19 -2.29 33.36
CA TYR A 381 19.55 -2.29 32.79
C TYR A 381 20.09 -0.90 32.46
N ARG A 382 20.84 -0.32 33.42
CA ARG A 382 21.51 0.98 33.33
C ARG A 382 22.50 1.07 32.16
N ASP A 383 23.19 -0.02 31.84
CA ASP A 383 24.08 -0.13 30.68
C ASP A 383 23.34 0.04 29.35
N LEU A 384 22.15 -0.56 29.22
CA LEU A 384 21.32 -0.43 28.02
C LEU A 384 20.67 0.95 27.93
N ARG A 385 20.35 1.61 29.06
CA ARG A 385 19.90 3.02 29.06
C ARG A 385 21.00 3.97 28.59
N LEU A 386 22.22 3.81 29.07
CA LEU A 386 23.38 4.57 28.60
C LEU A 386 23.64 4.35 27.10
N ALA A 387 23.53 3.11 26.61
CA ALA A 387 23.79 2.78 25.21
C ALA A 387 22.67 3.18 24.24
N PHE A 388 21.39 3.07 24.64
CA PHE A 388 20.25 3.18 23.72
C PHE A 388 19.29 4.35 24.02
N LYS A 389 19.33 4.95 25.23
CA LYS A 389 18.38 5.99 25.68
C LYS A 389 16.92 5.60 25.38
N ASN A 390 16.22 6.36 24.53
CA ASN A 390 14.85 6.12 24.07
C ASN A 390 14.73 5.30 22.75
N ASN A 391 15.80 4.64 22.27
CA ASN A 391 15.77 3.80 21.08
C ASN A 391 15.21 2.39 21.38
N PHE A 392 13.91 2.30 21.67
CA PHE A 392 13.23 1.06 22.06
C PHE A 392 13.54 -0.16 21.16
N PRO A 393 13.52 -0.08 19.81
CA PRO A 393 13.91 -1.20 18.94
C PRO A 393 15.29 -1.82 19.20
N SER A 394 16.25 -1.06 19.73
CA SER A 394 17.57 -1.61 20.08
C SER A 394 17.57 -2.45 21.36
N TYR A 395 16.64 -2.21 22.29
CA TYR A 395 16.47 -3.09 23.46
C TYR A 395 15.94 -4.47 23.06
N TYR A 396 14.96 -4.53 22.14
CA TYR A 396 14.46 -5.80 21.59
C TYR A 396 15.59 -6.57 20.87
N ARG A 397 16.35 -5.90 19.98
CA ARG A 397 17.51 -6.50 19.31
C ARG A 397 18.57 -6.99 20.30
N HIS A 398 18.92 -6.19 21.30
CA HIS A 398 19.86 -6.59 22.35
C HIS A 398 19.43 -7.88 23.07
N TYR A 399 18.14 -8.02 23.38
CA TYR A 399 17.65 -9.24 24.02
C TYR A 399 17.70 -10.47 23.09
N ILE A 400 17.34 -10.31 21.81
CA ILE A 400 17.42 -11.38 20.79
C ILE A 400 18.88 -11.84 20.61
N GLN A 401 19.83 -10.90 20.55
CA GLN A 401 21.22 -11.17 20.20
C GLN A 401 22.08 -11.59 21.41
N HIS A 402 21.86 -10.97 22.59
CA HIS A 402 22.74 -11.10 23.75
C HIS A 402 21.98 -11.37 25.06
N GLY A 403 21.01 -10.52 25.41
CA GLY A 403 20.38 -10.51 26.73
C GLY A 403 19.72 -11.82 27.17
N ARG A 404 19.20 -12.62 26.22
CA ARG A 404 18.68 -13.97 26.51
C ARG A 404 19.75 -14.98 26.92
N TYR A 405 20.97 -14.85 26.39
CA TYR A 405 22.13 -15.68 26.75
C TYR A 405 22.79 -15.20 28.05
N GLU A 406 22.69 -13.90 28.33
CA GLU A 406 23.11 -13.27 29.60
C GLU A 406 22.10 -13.51 30.75
N ASN A 407 21.01 -14.25 30.51
CA ASN A 407 19.94 -14.53 31.48
C ASN A 407 19.32 -13.26 32.11
N ARG A 408 19.26 -12.16 31.35
CA ARG A 408 18.71 -10.88 31.83
C ARG A 408 17.21 -10.97 32.12
N ASN A 409 16.76 -10.41 33.25
CA ASN A 409 15.35 -10.33 33.60
C ASN A 409 14.58 -9.41 32.63
N THR A 410 13.44 -9.88 32.13
CA THR A 410 12.67 -9.24 31.06
C THR A 410 11.28 -8.75 31.48
N LYS A 411 10.86 -8.96 32.73
CA LYS A 411 9.49 -8.64 33.18
C LYS A 411 9.40 -8.28 34.67
N GLY A 412 8.32 -7.58 35.04
CA GLY A 412 7.95 -7.28 36.42
C GLY A 412 8.71 -6.13 37.11
N VAL A 413 9.67 -5.49 36.44
CA VAL A 413 10.37 -4.30 36.96
C VAL A 413 9.58 -3.06 36.59
N THR A 414 8.93 -2.44 37.58
CA THR A 414 7.99 -1.32 37.38
C THR A 414 8.61 0.06 37.62
N SER A 415 9.77 0.13 38.28
CA SER A 415 10.53 1.36 38.54
C SER A 415 11.97 1.24 38.06
N LEU A 416 12.58 2.37 37.72
CA LEU A 416 13.90 2.46 37.11
C LEU A 416 15.02 2.13 38.12
N GLN A 417 15.71 1.03 37.89
CA GLN A 417 16.75 0.50 38.77
C GLN A 417 18.09 1.20 38.48
N ASN A 418 18.77 1.59 39.56
CA ASN A 418 20.06 2.29 39.56
C ASN A 418 20.11 3.43 38.51
N PRO A 419 19.40 4.55 38.74
CA PRO A 419 19.43 5.70 37.83
C PRO A 419 20.87 6.14 37.51
N VAL A 420 21.07 6.74 36.33
CA VAL A 420 22.37 7.36 36.03
C VAL A 420 22.56 8.65 36.83
N THR A 421 23.78 8.84 37.32
CA THR A 421 24.16 9.94 38.22
C THR A 421 25.51 10.58 37.86
N ILE A 422 26.29 9.99 36.95
CA ILE A 422 27.61 10.49 36.53
C ILE A 422 27.48 11.33 35.27
N TYR A 423 27.86 12.61 35.34
CA TYR A 423 27.85 13.56 34.21
C TYR A 423 29.19 14.30 34.15
N GLY A 424 29.77 14.44 32.94
CA GLY A 424 31.09 15.07 32.77
C GLY A 424 32.25 14.35 33.51
N GLY A 425 32.06 13.10 33.93
CA GLY A 425 32.99 12.37 34.81
C GLY A 425 32.82 12.68 36.30
N ILE A 426 31.87 13.53 36.69
CA ILE A 426 31.56 13.88 38.08
C ILE A 426 30.33 13.09 38.55
N GLU A 427 30.43 12.50 39.74
CA GLU A 427 29.33 11.80 40.42
C GLU A 427 28.37 12.81 41.06
N LEU A 428 27.13 12.89 40.57
CA LEU A 428 26.12 13.85 41.01
C LEU A 428 25.14 13.28 42.05
N ALA A 429 25.16 11.98 42.37
CA ALA A 429 24.29 11.35 43.38
C ALA A 429 24.21 12.09 44.75
N PRO A 430 25.24 12.82 45.23
CA PRO A 430 25.11 13.65 46.41
C PRO A 430 24.06 14.77 46.30
N ILE A 431 23.87 15.36 45.11
CA ILE A 431 23.01 16.54 44.85
C ILE A 431 21.86 16.29 43.86
N TYR A 432 21.83 15.12 43.22
CA TYR A 432 20.84 14.71 42.21
C TYR A 432 20.21 13.38 42.60
N ASP A 433 18.88 13.32 42.59
CA ASP A 433 18.07 12.11 42.59
C ASP A 433 17.08 12.16 41.41
N TYR A 434 17.05 11.09 40.62
CA TYR A 434 16.20 11.01 39.42
C TYR A 434 14.71 11.16 39.73
N TYR A 435 14.22 10.52 40.81
CA TYR A 435 12.79 10.52 41.15
C TYR A 435 12.35 11.87 41.71
N TYR A 436 13.20 12.51 42.52
CA TYR A 436 12.99 13.89 42.96
C TYR A 436 12.94 14.84 41.76
N TYR A 437 13.96 14.81 40.89
CA TYR A 437 14.05 15.72 39.75
C TYR A 437 12.90 15.52 38.74
N ALA A 438 12.53 14.26 38.47
CA ALA A 438 11.40 13.89 37.64
C ALA A 438 10.05 14.41 38.18
N SER A 439 9.83 14.32 39.50
CA SER A 439 8.58 14.75 40.13
C SER A 439 8.48 16.26 40.32
N HIS A 440 9.60 16.95 40.54
CA HIS A 440 9.64 18.40 40.76
C HIS A 440 9.61 19.23 39.47
N TYR A 441 9.95 18.64 38.32
CA TYR A 441 10.00 19.33 37.04
C TYR A 441 9.19 18.64 35.92
N PRO A 442 7.84 18.79 35.93
CA PRO A 442 6.98 18.22 34.90
C PRO A 442 7.28 18.71 33.47
N ASP A 443 7.92 19.87 33.30
CA ASP A 443 8.40 20.35 31.99
C ASP A 443 9.43 19.39 31.37
N LEU A 444 10.29 18.77 32.20
CA LEU A 444 11.29 17.82 31.75
C LEU A 444 10.68 16.46 31.39
N ILE A 445 9.66 16.01 32.13
CA ILE A 445 8.92 14.78 31.80
C ILE A 445 8.13 14.95 30.49
N ASN A 446 7.56 16.12 30.24
CA ASN A 446 6.92 16.43 28.95
C ASN A 446 7.92 16.52 27.78
N ALA A 447 9.19 16.82 28.04
CA ALA A 447 10.23 16.96 27.02
C ALA A 447 11.01 15.66 26.74
N TYR A 448 11.31 14.86 27.76
CA TYR A 448 12.23 13.72 27.71
C TYR A 448 11.60 12.38 28.12
N GLY A 449 10.45 12.40 28.80
CA GLY A 449 9.78 11.21 29.33
C GLY A 449 10.55 10.55 30.47
N ASP A 450 10.57 9.22 30.47
CA ASP A 450 11.18 8.34 31.48
C ASP A 450 12.70 8.14 31.31
N ASP A 451 13.42 9.15 30.78
CA ASP A 451 14.83 9.03 30.41
C ASP A 451 15.81 9.62 31.43
N ASP A 452 16.29 8.77 32.34
CA ASP A 452 17.26 9.14 33.38
C ASP A 452 18.55 9.73 32.79
N VAL A 453 18.98 9.29 31.60
CA VAL A 453 20.12 9.86 30.90
C VAL A 453 19.84 11.29 30.43
N SER A 454 18.72 11.55 29.75
CA SER A 454 18.36 12.91 29.34
C SER A 454 18.08 13.85 30.52
N LEU A 455 17.48 13.36 31.62
CA LEU A 455 17.24 14.16 32.83
C LEU A 455 18.55 14.51 33.56
N LEU A 456 19.51 13.59 33.61
CA LEU A 456 20.84 13.86 34.15
C LEU A 456 21.63 14.84 33.27
N GLU A 457 21.61 14.64 31.95
CA GLU A 457 22.22 15.55 30.98
C GLU A 457 21.62 16.96 31.07
N HIS A 458 20.31 17.08 31.30
CA HIS A 458 19.64 18.35 31.58
C HIS A 458 20.12 18.98 32.89
N PHE A 459 20.13 18.23 34.00
CA PHE A 459 20.55 18.76 35.31
C PHE A 459 22.01 19.23 35.29
N GLY A 460 22.93 18.35 34.89
CA GLY A 460 24.35 18.66 34.82
C GLY A 460 24.68 19.74 33.80
N GLY A 461 23.93 19.83 32.69
CA GLY A 461 24.16 20.80 31.63
C GLY A 461 23.60 22.20 31.93
N ILE A 462 22.31 22.33 32.23
CA ILE A 462 21.62 23.64 32.36
C ILE A 462 20.84 23.79 33.66
N GLY A 463 20.24 22.72 34.20
CA GLY A 463 19.44 22.77 35.42
C GLY A 463 20.23 23.29 36.64
N ILE A 464 21.49 22.87 36.79
CA ILE A 464 22.38 23.36 37.85
C ILE A 464 22.75 24.84 37.66
N ILE A 465 22.83 25.33 36.41
CA ILE A 465 23.03 26.76 36.10
C ILE A 465 21.79 27.56 36.50
N GLU A 466 20.60 27.11 36.09
CA GLU A 466 19.28 27.70 36.43
C GLU A 466 18.99 27.70 37.94
N GLY A 467 19.70 26.90 38.74
CA GLY A 467 19.46 26.76 40.18
C GLY A 467 18.33 25.78 40.51
N ARG A 468 18.01 24.85 39.59
CA ARG A 468 17.04 23.78 39.85
C ARG A 468 17.56 22.84 40.94
N VAL A 469 16.70 22.50 41.90
CA VAL A 469 17.02 21.58 42.99
C VAL A 469 16.70 20.16 42.54
N ALA A 470 17.70 19.27 42.52
CA ALA A 470 17.51 17.90 42.05
C ALA A 470 17.42 16.84 43.15
N LYS A 471 17.40 17.25 44.42
CA LYS A 471 17.30 16.35 45.57
C LYS A 471 16.76 17.11 46.78
N ASP A 472 15.96 16.45 47.62
CA ASP A 472 15.34 17.07 48.80
C ASP A 472 16.38 17.58 49.82
N GLN A 473 17.35 16.73 50.15
CA GLN A 473 18.41 17.01 51.10
C GLN A 473 19.76 16.86 50.39
N TYR A 474 20.50 17.97 50.33
CA TYR A 474 21.80 18.09 49.69
C TYR A 474 22.63 19.18 50.39
N ASP A 475 23.95 19.09 50.28
CA ASP A 475 24.87 20.10 50.80
C ASP A 475 24.98 21.26 49.80
N GLN A 476 24.72 22.49 50.26
CA GLN A 476 24.73 23.69 49.41
C GLN A 476 26.14 24.11 48.97
N ALA A 477 27.17 23.86 49.78
CA ALA A 477 28.56 24.12 49.41
C ALA A 477 29.03 23.09 48.37
N LEU A 478 28.64 21.82 48.51
CA LEU A 478 28.88 20.79 47.49
C LEU A 478 28.13 21.08 46.19
N TYR A 479 26.89 21.58 46.25
CA TYR A 479 26.16 22.01 45.05
C TYR A 479 26.89 23.17 44.35
N ALA A 480 27.41 24.15 45.10
CA ALA A 480 28.19 25.26 44.55
C ALA A 480 29.52 24.79 43.93
N ASP A 481 30.27 23.92 44.62
CA ASP A 481 31.50 23.32 44.10
C ASP A 481 31.26 22.46 42.84
N VAL A 482 30.23 21.62 42.82
CA VAL A 482 29.89 20.81 41.64
C VAL A 482 29.41 21.69 40.48
N LYS A 483 28.67 22.76 40.77
CA LYS A 483 28.30 23.78 39.76
C LYS A 483 29.54 24.44 39.16
N GLU A 484 30.51 24.82 39.99
CA GLU A 484 31.78 25.41 39.55
C GLU A 484 32.65 24.40 38.79
N ARG A 485 32.69 23.13 39.19
CA ARG A 485 33.46 22.10 38.47
C ARG A 485 32.87 21.69 37.13
N LEU A 486 31.54 21.79 36.96
CA LEU A 486 30.87 21.58 35.67
C LEU A 486 30.88 22.84 34.79
N HIS A 487 30.73 24.02 35.39
CA HIS A 487 30.57 25.32 34.71
C HIS A 487 31.49 26.38 35.33
N PRO A 488 32.82 26.24 35.21
CA PRO A 488 33.78 27.07 35.92
C PRO A 488 33.62 28.55 35.59
N THR A 489 33.50 29.38 36.62
CA THR A 489 33.49 30.83 36.48
C THR A 489 34.83 31.28 35.90
N PRO A 490 34.86 31.86 34.69
CA PRO A 490 36.11 32.30 34.10
C PRO A 490 36.67 33.47 34.92
N PRO A 491 38.00 33.53 35.12
CA PRO A 491 38.64 34.53 35.98
C PRO A 491 38.26 35.95 35.56
N PRO A 492 38.33 36.93 36.50
CA PRO A 492 38.06 38.32 36.18
C PRO A 492 38.98 38.76 35.03
N PRO A 493 38.45 39.41 33.98
CA PRO A 493 39.28 39.86 32.87
C PRO A 493 40.30 40.89 33.37
N PRO A 494 41.54 40.91 32.82
CA PRO A 494 42.46 42.00 33.08
C PRO A 494 41.82 43.34 32.64
N PRO A 495 42.24 44.49 33.20
CA PRO A 495 41.69 45.79 32.82
C PRO A 495 42.02 46.11 31.35
N VAL A 496 41.02 46.00 30.47
CA VAL A 496 41.15 46.24 29.03
C VAL A 496 40.90 47.70 28.69
N VAL A 497 41.86 48.32 28.01
CA VAL A 497 41.69 49.61 27.31
C VAL A 497 41.06 49.35 25.93
N ALA A 498 40.17 50.25 25.49
CA ALA A 498 39.40 50.15 24.24
C ALA A 498 40.31 50.29 22.97
N THR A 499 39.91 49.94 21.73
CA THR A 499 38.59 50.15 21.09
C THR A 499 38.14 49.09 20.06
N ASP A 500 36.82 48.90 20.00
CA ASP A 500 35.97 48.74 18.80
C ASP A 500 36.33 47.68 17.72
N SER A 501 36.44 46.42 18.15
CA SER A 501 36.14 45.26 17.29
C SER A 501 35.19 44.31 17.99
N MET A 502 34.33 43.60 17.24
CA MET A 502 33.47 42.54 17.81
C MET A 502 34.32 41.49 18.53
N PHE A 503 35.56 41.25 18.08
CA PHE A 503 36.54 40.40 18.77
C PHE A 503 36.80 40.84 20.22
N TYR A 504 37.00 42.15 20.47
CA TYR A 504 37.21 42.69 21.81
C TYR A 504 35.92 42.75 22.64
N VAL A 505 34.76 42.84 21.98
CA VAL A 505 33.46 42.68 22.64
C VAL A 505 33.28 41.22 23.08
N ALA A 506 33.63 40.24 22.24
CA ALA A 506 33.50 38.81 22.51
C ALA A 506 34.28 38.38 23.77
N GLN A 507 35.50 38.90 23.97
CA GLN A 507 36.31 38.61 25.17
C GLN A 507 35.61 38.90 26.51
N LYS A 508 34.59 39.76 26.52
CA LYS A 508 33.83 40.13 27.73
C LYS A 508 32.81 39.06 28.16
N TYR A 509 32.39 38.17 27.26
CA TYR A 509 31.27 37.24 27.47
C TYR A 509 31.72 35.77 27.56
N SER A 510 31.05 35.00 28.42
CA SER A 510 31.17 33.55 28.49
C SER A 510 30.08 32.86 27.66
N SER A 511 30.32 31.60 27.30
CA SER A 511 29.35 30.72 26.65
C SER A 511 29.38 29.34 27.31
N PRO A 512 28.21 28.69 27.50
CA PRO A 512 28.14 27.28 27.90
C PRO A 512 28.69 26.30 26.86
N SER A 513 29.02 26.77 25.64
CA SER A 513 29.62 25.97 24.58
C SER A 513 30.99 26.52 24.18
N GLN A 514 31.76 25.72 23.43
CA GLN A 514 33.03 26.14 22.81
C GLN A 514 32.90 27.24 21.74
N TYR A 515 31.71 27.81 21.56
CA TYR A 515 31.42 28.87 20.59
C TYR A 515 30.73 30.07 21.24
N LEU A 516 30.85 31.25 20.63
CA LEU A 516 30.14 32.47 20.99
C LEU A 516 29.68 33.18 19.70
N ILE A 517 28.47 33.74 19.71
CA ILE A 517 27.94 34.55 18.59
C ILE A 517 27.72 35.99 19.07
N LEU A 518 28.24 36.95 18.31
CA LEU A 518 27.86 38.37 18.44
C LEU A 518 27.07 38.83 17.22
N VAL A 519 26.12 39.73 17.43
CA VAL A 519 25.38 40.43 16.38
C VAL A 519 25.52 41.93 16.64
N ASP A 520 26.19 42.61 15.72
CA ASP A 520 26.39 44.05 15.71
C ASP A 520 25.35 44.69 14.76
N ARG A 521 24.43 45.46 15.33
CA ARG A 521 23.28 46.03 14.63
C ARG A 521 23.55 47.40 13.99
N SER A 522 24.63 48.09 14.34
CA SER A 522 25.05 49.32 13.63
C SER A 522 25.92 49.01 12.41
N ARG A 523 26.66 47.90 12.44
CA ARG A 523 27.43 47.37 11.30
C ARG A 523 26.67 46.34 10.46
N HIS A 524 25.50 45.89 10.92
CA HIS A 524 24.71 44.81 10.32
C HIS A 524 25.53 43.51 10.10
N GLN A 525 26.28 43.10 11.11
CA GLN A 525 27.24 42.00 11.06
C GLN A 525 26.98 40.94 12.14
N VAL A 526 27.36 39.70 11.83
CA VAL A 526 27.44 38.58 12.77
C VAL A 526 28.89 38.09 12.81
N GLY A 527 29.43 37.97 14.02
CA GLY A 527 30.74 37.40 14.30
C GLY A 527 30.60 36.08 15.07
N ILE A 528 31.30 35.06 14.60
CA ILE A 528 31.38 33.72 15.20
C ILE A 528 32.77 33.54 15.80
N PHE A 529 32.83 33.07 17.04
CA PHE A 529 34.07 32.83 17.78
C PHE A 529 34.10 31.43 18.38
N SER A 530 35.29 30.87 18.59
CA SER A 530 35.51 29.59 19.28
C SER A 530 36.57 29.71 20.39
N GLY A 531 36.48 28.86 21.42
CA GLY A 531 37.33 28.93 22.61
C GLY A 531 36.55 29.22 23.88
N SER A 532 36.97 30.22 24.66
CA SER A 532 36.34 30.60 25.94
C SER A 532 36.54 32.09 26.28
N LYS A 533 35.85 32.59 27.32
CA LYS A 533 35.91 34.01 27.74
C LYS A 533 37.35 34.48 27.93
N GLY A 534 37.70 35.61 27.32
CA GLY A 534 39.05 36.19 27.35
C GLY A 534 40.07 35.47 26.46
N ARG A 535 39.68 34.39 25.77
CA ARG A 535 40.49 33.61 24.81
C ARG A 535 39.64 33.15 23.62
N TRP A 536 38.69 33.98 23.18
CA TRP A 536 37.91 33.72 21.98
C TRP A 536 38.77 33.95 20.73
N GLY A 537 38.94 32.92 19.91
CA GLY A 537 39.47 33.02 18.56
C GLY A 537 38.35 33.29 17.55
N GLU A 538 38.67 34.02 16.49
CA GLU A 538 37.76 34.27 15.37
C GLU A 538 37.56 33.01 14.52
N VAL A 539 36.30 32.74 14.12
CA VAL A 539 35.94 31.63 13.22
C VAL A 539 35.40 32.15 11.90
N ASP A 540 34.49 33.12 11.93
CA ASP A 540 33.79 33.61 10.75
C ASP A 540 33.13 34.98 11.02
N TYR A 541 33.05 35.85 10.02
CA TYR A 541 32.35 37.13 10.07
C TYR A 541 31.57 37.34 8.76
N PHE A 542 30.31 37.78 8.86
CA PHE A 542 29.46 37.99 7.69
C PHE A 542 28.35 39.01 7.94
N LEU A 543 27.88 39.61 6.84
CA LEU A 543 26.75 40.53 6.85
C LEU A 543 25.44 39.80 7.16
N CYS A 544 24.54 40.46 7.90
CA CYS A 544 23.19 39.99 8.18
C CYS A 544 22.12 41.01 7.79
N GLY A 545 20.89 40.55 7.61
CA GLY A 545 19.71 41.39 7.52
C GLY A 545 18.92 41.33 8.83
N ASP A 546 19.25 42.20 9.79
CA ASP A 546 18.58 42.27 11.09
C ASP A 546 17.27 43.10 11.02
N GLY A 547 16.66 43.40 12.17
CA GLY A 547 15.39 44.10 12.25
C GLY A 547 15.50 45.59 11.90
N LYS A 548 14.67 46.05 10.95
CA LYS A 548 14.50 47.47 10.63
C LYS A 548 14.10 48.28 11.88
N ALA A 549 14.37 49.58 11.90
CA ALA A 549 14.13 50.44 13.07
C ALA A 549 12.70 50.39 13.67
N SER A 550 11.66 50.14 12.85
CA SER A 550 10.27 49.99 13.31
C SER A 550 9.90 48.61 13.85
N THR A 551 10.76 47.60 13.68
CA THR A 551 10.65 46.26 14.26
C THR A 551 12.08 45.71 14.48
N PRO A 552 12.84 46.28 15.43
CA PRO A 552 14.28 46.03 15.59
C PRO A 552 14.57 44.61 16.07
N THR A 553 15.79 44.11 15.82
CA THR A 553 16.26 42.91 16.52
C THR A 553 16.53 43.23 17.98
N VAL A 554 16.02 42.38 18.88
CA VAL A 554 16.17 42.55 20.33
C VAL A 554 17.64 42.54 20.74
N GLU A 555 18.04 43.53 21.55
CA GLU A 555 19.39 43.65 22.10
C GLU A 555 19.47 43.03 23.50
N GLY A 556 20.67 42.60 23.90
CA GLY A 556 20.92 41.94 25.18
C GLY A 556 21.75 40.65 25.07
N LEU A 557 21.73 39.87 26.15
CA LEU A 557 22.41 38.58 26.28
C LEU A 557 21.38 37.45 26.22
N PHE A 558 21.60 36.49 25.32
CA PHE A 558 20.69 35.37 25.04
C PHE A 558 21.47 34.06 24.87
N HIS A 559 20.74 32.96 24.72
CA HIS A 559 21.30 31.64 24.41
C HIS A 559 20.51 30.99 23.27
N ILE A 560 21.14 30.13 22.48
CA ILE A 560 20.45 29.34 21.44
C ILE A 560 19.45 28.38 22.09
N ILE A 561 18.16 28.56 21.85
CA ILE A 561 17.07 27.81 22.52
C ILE A 561 16.73 26.50 21.81
N ASN A 562 16.50 26.55 20.50
CA ASN A 562 16.15 25.39 19.68
C ASN A 562 16.40 25.65 18.18
N LYS A 563 16.29 24.61 17.37
CA LYS A 563 16.50 24.67 15.91
C LYS A 563 15.35 23.99 15.15
N LYS A 564 15.08 24.45 13.92
CA LYS A 564 14.16 23.82 12.95
C LYS A 564 14.73 23.91 11.52
N PRO A 565 14.60 22.86 10.69
CA PRO A 565 15.20 22.84 9.35
C PRO A 565 14.64 23.93 8.43
N TYR A 566 13.36 24.29 8.62
CA TYR A 566 12.75 25.50 8.04
C TYR A 566 11.55 25.97 8.87
N PHE A 567 11.04 27.16 8.54
CA PHE A 567 9.68 27.60 8.85
C PHE A 567 9.16 28.51 7.72
N ASP A 568 7.85 28.71 7.67
CA ASP A 568 7.20 29.57 6.68
C ASP A 568 6.81 30.93 7.29
N SER A 569 6.96 32.00 6.51
CA SER A 569 6.71 33.38 6.90
C SER A 569 5.96 34.10 5.78
N GLY A 570 4.64 34.26 5.95
CA GLY A 570 3.75 34.64 4.85
C GLY A 570 3.84 33.64 3.70
N SER A 571 4.08 34.13 2.48
CA SER A 571 4.30 33.31 1.28
C SER A 571 5.77 32.95 1.02
N ALA A 572 6.66 33.08 2.03
CA ALA A 572 8.09 32.74 1.93
C ALA A 572 8.46 31.60 2.87
N ARG A 573 9.57 30.90 2.55
CA ARG A 573 10.22 29.91 3.40
C ARG A 573 11.57 30.42 3.91
N CYS A 574 11.85 30.17 5.17
CA CYS A 574 13.10 30.49 5.87
C CYS A 574 13.78 29.19 6.27
N TRP A 575 14.99 28.93 5.78
CA TRP A 575 15.73 27.70 6.04
C TRP A 575 16.70 27.85 7.22
N TYR A 576 17.06 26.71 7.83
CA TYR A 576 18.10 26.57 8.85
C TYR A 576 17.89 27.50 10.06
N ALA A 577 16.67 27.46 10.60
CA ALA A 577 16.22 28.38 11.63
C ALA A 577 16.72 27.98 13.02
N THR A 578 17.41 28.92 13.68
CA THR A 578 18.02 28.74 15.00
C THR A 578 17.52 29.84 15.93
N ARG A 579 16.78 29.48 16.99
CA ARG A 579 16.04 30.42 17.85
C ARG A 579 16.94 31.04 18.94
N ILE A 580 16.82 32.35 19.10
CA ILE A 580 17.58 33.16 20.06
C ILE A 580 16.70 33.51 21.28
N TYR A 581 15.51 34.05 21.05
CA TYR A 581 14.58 34.49 22.09
C TYR A 581 13.17 34.61 21.50
N LYS A 582 12.10 34.14 22.19
CA LYS A 582 10.70 34.22 21.72
C LYS A 582 10.54 33.92 20.20
N GLY A 583 10.28 34.95 19.38
CA GLY A 583 10.14 34.89 17.92
C GLY A 583 11.33 35.47 17.13
N TYR A 584 12.47 35.68 17.78
CA TYR A 584 13.73 36.13 17.21
C TYR A 584 14.61 34.91 16.91
N LEU A 585 15.00 34.73 15.63
CA LEU A 585 15.81 33.61 15.16
C LEU A 585 16.90 34.10 14.20
N PHE A 586 18.03 33.38 14.14
CA PHE A 586 18.86 33.32 12.94
C PHE A 586 18.16 32.42 11.90
N HIS A 587 18.11 32.83 10.64
CA HIS A 587 17.64 31.97 9.54
C HIS A 587 18.17 32.49 8.18
N SER A 588 17.98 31.72 7.10
CA SER A 588 18.35 32.15 5.75
C SER A 588 17.61 33.43 5.30
N VAL A 589 18.13 34.11 4.29
CA VAL A 589 17.33 35.00 3.41
C VAL A 589 16.03 34.32 2.93
N LEU A 590 15.04 35.10 2.50
CA LEU A 590 13.71 34.57 2.19
C LEU A 590 13.69 33.81 0.87
N TYR A 591 13.16 32.58 0.84
CA TYR A 591 12.97 31.76 -0.36
C TYR A 591 11.49 31.55 -0.72
N THR A 592 11.23 31.00 -1.90
CA THR A 592 9.95 30.37 -2.28
C THR A 592 9.66 29.12 -1.44
N GLN A 593 8.37 28.79 -1.28
CA GLN A 593 7.88 27.68 -0.44
C GLN A 593 7.93 26.34 -1.18
N THR A 594 9.16 25.88 -1.48
CA THR A 594 9.44 24.59 -2.13
C THR A 594 10.02 23.57 -1.14
N SER A 595 10.07 22.30 -1.55
CA SER A 595 10.65 21.18 -0.78
C SER A 595 12.17 21.31 -0.56
N THR A 596 12.86 22.03 -1.45
CA THR A 596 14.27 22.42 -1.36
C THR A 596 14.41 23.95 -1.48
N PRO A 597 15.55 24.56 -1.08
CA PRO A 597 15.83 25.96 -1.39
C PRO A 597 15.95 26.16 -2.91
N SER A 598 15.14 27.06 -3.47
CA SER A 598 15.09 27.30 -4.92
C SER A 598 15.32 28.77 -5.29
N ARG A 599 14.26 29.60 -5.24
CA ARG A 599 14.30 31.01 -5.66
C ARG A 599 14.27 31.95 -4.46
N ILE A 600 15.24 32.87 -4.37
CA ILE A 600 15.26 33.93 -3.38
C ILE A 600 14.13 34.95 -3.66
N LYS A 601 13.45 35.41 -2.61
CA LYS A 601 12.40 36.44 -2.61
C LYS A 601 12.87 37.77 -2.03
N ASP A 602 13.73 37.74 -1.02
CA ASP A 602 14.41 38.92 -0.47
C ASP A 602 15.77 38.49 0.10
N GLY A 603 16.83 38.83 -0.65
CA GLY A 603 18.22 38.41 -0.40
C GLY A 603 19.08 39.46 0.33
N ARG A 604 18.49 40.56 0.81
CA ARG A 604 19.27 41.70 1.34
C ARG A 604 19.90 41.38 2.70
N LEU A 605 21.19 41.68 2.80
CA LEU A 605 22.06 41.58 3.98
C LEU A 605 22.89 42.88 4.08
N GLY A 606 23.44 43.19 5.25
CA GLY A 606 24.15 44.45 5.51
C GLY A 606 23.22 45.64 5.71
N VAL A 607 21.95 45.39 6.06
CA VAL A 607 20.91 46.41 6.23
C VAL A 607 19.74 45.87 7.05
N GLY A 608 19.18 46.68 7.96
CA GLY A 608 17.99 46.33 8.75
C GLY A 608 16.73 46.21 7.88
N VAL A 609 16.31 44.98 7.57
CA VAL A 609 15.21 44.65 6.63
C VAL A 609 14.17 43.66 7.18
N SER A 610 14.40 43.09 8.35
CA SER A 610 13.58 42.03 8.93
C SER A 610 12.50 42.56 9.88
N HIS A 611 11.63 41.65 10.34
CA HIS A 611 10.71 41.87 11.46
C HIS A 611 11.29 41.27 12.76
N GLY A 612 12.50 41.73 13.14
CA GLY A 612 13.23 41.32 14.35
C GLY A 612 14.20 40.15 14.19
N CYS A 613 13.98 39.19 13.29
CA CYS A 613 14.93 38.08 13.06
C CYS A 613 16.26 38.52 12.43
N VAL A 614 17.29 37.68 12.51
CA VAL A 614 18.59 37.91 11.86
C VAL A 614 18.67 37.03 10.60
N ARG A 615 18.51 37.65 9.42
CA ARG A 615 18.63 36.95 8.13
C ARG A 615 20.10 36.80 7.75
N LEU A 616 20.47 35.65 7.19
CA LEU A 616 21.82 35.30 6.79
C LEU A 616 21.87 34.72 5.38
N ASP A 617 23.05 34.65 4.77
CA ASP A 617 23.28 33.72 3.65
C ASP A 617 22.86 32.28 4.05
N ILE A 618 22.37 31.51 3.09
CA ILE A 618 21.85 30.16 3.36
C ILE A 618 22.94 29.20 3.87
N ASN A 619 24.19 29.33 3.43
CA ASN A 619 25.29 28.47 3.89
C ASN A 619 25.74 28.88 5.29
N LYS A 620 25.79 30.19 5.59
CA LYS A 620 26.06 30.69 6.95
C LYS A 620 24.95 30.29 7.93
N ALA A 621 23.68 30.40 7.52
CA ALA A 621 22.54 29.89 8.30
C ALA A 621 22.64 28.38 8.53
N LYS A 622 22.96 27.60 7.50
CA LYS A 622 23.17 26.15 7.61
C LYS A 622 24.33 25.82 8.55
N TRP A 623 25.45 26.52 8.42
CA TRP A 623 26.63 26.28 9.26
C TRP A 623 26.33 26.53 10.74
N ILE A 624 25.59 27.60 11.09
CA ILE A 624 25.09 27.81 12.46
C ILE A 624 24.12 26.70 12.87
N TYR A 625 23.21 26.28 11.98
CA TYR A 625 22.24 25.23 12.24
C TYR A 625 22.89 23.85 12.48
N ASP A 626 23.97 23.53 11.79
CA ASP A 626 24.71 22.28 11.94
C ASP A 626 25.65 22.32 13.17
N ASN A 627 26.50 23.36 13.30
CA ASN A 627 27.71 23.30 14.15
C ASN A 627 27.58 23.95 15.53
N ILE A 628 26.72 24.95 15.71
CA ILE A 628 26.63 25.73 16.96
C ILE A 628 25.72 25.01 17.98
N PRO A 629 26.18 24.60 19.17
CA PRO A 629 25.32 23.90 20.14
C PRO A 629 24.14 24.74 20.64
N ILE A 630 23.06 24.07 21.03
CA ILE A 630 22.01 24.67 21.88
C ILE A 630 22.67 25.09 23.21
N GLY A 631 22.21 26.18 23.81
CA GLY A 631 22.84 26.81 24.98
C GLY A 631 23.97 27.81 24.66
N THR A 632 24.52 27.80 23.44
CA THR A 632 25.56 28.78 23.02
C THR A 632 25.09 30.21 23.25
N THR A 633 25.93 31.05 23.87
CA THR A 633 25.62 32.47 24.09
C THR A 633 25.52 33.23 22.77
N VAL A 634 24.53 34.13 22.70
CA VAL A 634 24.34 35.14 21.66
C VAL A 634 24.30 36.51 22.32
N VAL A 635 25.18 37.43 21.90
CA VAL A 635 25.19 38.83 22.34
C VAL A 635 24.68 39.68 21.20
N ILE A 636 23.68 40.55 21.44
CA ILE A 636 23.15 41.46 20.42
C ILE A 636 23.22 42.88 20.95
N TYR A 637 23.85 43.78 20.18
CA TYR A 637 24.04 45.19 20.53
C TYR A 637 24.03 46.06 19.26
N SER A 638 23.98 47.38 19.42
CA SER A 638 24.22 48.38 18.37
C SER A 638 25.50 49.19 18.62
#